data_AF-A0A7X8LBS8-F1
#
_entry.id   AF-A0A7X8LBS8-F1
#
_cell.length_a   1.000
_cell.length_b   1.000
_cell.length_c   1.000
_cell.angle_alpha   90.00
_cell.angle_beta   90.00
_cell.angle_gamma   90.00
#
_symmetry.space_group_name_H-M   'P 1'
#
loop_
_entity.id
_entity.type
_entity.pdbx_description
1 polymer ?
#
loop_
_entity_poly.entity_id
_entity_poly.type
_entity_poly.pdbx_seq_one_letter_code
_entity_poly.pdbx_strand_id
1 'polypeptide(L)'
;MNPYENQKIDERLQAVLEIPAENRENYPELNVGYEPETNRWEVIVKYNGDIQQVGKQVGAQVEILTGQYAILTVPEEMLNQLADFYEVEFIEKPRALEFSLNNSLRQACISFVQNNPPYELEGTGVLLGIIDSGIDYRHPDFRNEDGTTRIVYLWDQSLTGTPPAGFFMGREFTEEEINQALKAPIFQQQQEIVPHQDFIGHGTHVAGIAGGNGRASGGKYKGVAPLSQFIIVKLGQKGAGSFYRTTEMMRALRYAIEKARALKKPIAINLSFGTNAGSHNGQSLFETYINEMAYRWKTTIVAGAGNEGDTGHHMSGQLKTKEEKIVQFTVSSTEASLPLEIWTSYVDTIYVELRTPTGETTGIIKTNQKITIGTTTILMYMGEPNPYQQSRQIYIVLHSTDGWIQSGIWTLILHGENIVNGIYQIWLPVAEALGKETGFTRPTTYGTITVPGTVERVITVGAYNGTTDSMASFSGRGSLELNPRIKPDLVAPGVNITAPAPGGGYSTLSGTSMATPHVTGAAALLMEWGIVRGRDPFLYGEKVKAYLLRGAQRTEHFLNYPNETWGYGSLCLRNSFPLSGSRSFSSMEEQPMDFIDGVDLEKESSMDTKNFSIISEDYADFLVEYEDLAWLKNKLKEYPQVQLQILDEQYGVLHIPQNMTEIVLDQLKSHLYYTPPILFGPYDTSALEASDILLFHEHPYVPLRGQGVLLGFIDSGIDYTHPVFLYEDNTTRIQRIWDQALSGTPPEGFEYGTEYTEQEINKALQQKDPFSYVKERDLTGHGTLLAGVAGGMDRSKEEFIGAAPDAEFLVVKLKPAKSYLKEQQQIDNLDAVVYQSTDILMGIKYLVETAKKLKRPLVINIGLGTNEGGHDGSSVVESYMAKIGSQIGVVIVTAAGNEGNTAHHTSGHLQDQSVANLECKVAEGETGFTMHIWNYAPDKMSISIISPTGQKIDRISPRLITQEVVPFILEKTVVHVTYQLVERKTGDQVITIGFSDPTPGIWTIQLYGDFIVDGRYDAWLPRKGWIQPETQFLQPIPFTTITVPGTTIGTITVGAYNHKDSSLYLGSSRGLTRDQEMKPDLVAPGVDIEGPTLGGGYGKMTGTSVAAAYTAGASALLLEWGILKGNDVEMDTRKAKTYLIRGATRKQNLVYPNREWGYGELNLLRSFQELR
;
A
#
# COMPACT_ATOMS: atom_id res chain seq x y z
N MET A 1 -8.62 14.81 47.81
CA MET A 1 -8.34 16.18 48.26
C MET A 1 -6.98 16.14 48.92
N ASN A 2 -5.99 16.60 48.19
CA ASN A 2 -4.62 16.72 48.67
C ASN A 2 -4.55 18.01 49.53
N PRO A 3 -3.97 18.02 50.75
CA PRO A 3 -3.91 19.23 51.59
C PRO A 3 -3.10 20.41 51.01
N TYR A 4 -2.57 20.28 49.79
CA TYR A 4 -1.76 21.29 49.10
C TYR A 4 -2.46 21.96 47.89
N GLU A 5 -3.68 21.54 47.52
CA GLU A 5 -4.45 22.08 46.38
C GLU A 5 -5.06 23.48 46.68
N ASN A 6 -4.25 24.54 46.63
CA ASN A 6 -4.74 25.93 46.73
C ASN A 6 -5.40 26.41 45.43
N GLN A 7 -6.73 26.50 45.43
CA GLN A 7 -7.58 26.83 44.26
C GLN A 7 -7.37 28.24 43.66
N LYS A 8 -6.51 29.09 44.25
CA LYS A 8 -6.13 30.40 43.69
C LYS A 8 -4.86 30.35 42.82
N ILE A 9 -4.16 29.23 42.77
CA ILE A 9 -2.91 29.08 42.01
C ILE A 9 -3.22 28.24 40.75
N ASP A 10 -2.71 28.65 39.59
CA ASP A 10 -2.77 27.85 38.37
C ASP A 10 -2.05 26.50 38.55
N GLU A 11 -2.68 25.42 38.08
CA GLU A 11 -2.23 24.04 38.24
C GLU A 11 -0.77 23.84 37.73
N ARG A 12 -0.36 24.59 36.70
CA ARG A 12 0.99 24.49 36.12
C ARG A 12 2.04 25.22 36.93
N LEU A 13 1.66 26.27 37.65
CA LEU A 13 2.55 26.91 38.62
C LEU A 13 2.70 26.03 39.87
N GLN A 14 1.60 25.47 40.34
CA GLN A 14 1.57 24.55 41.48
C GLN A 14 2.42 23.29 41.24
N ALA A 15 2.24 22.62 40.10
CA ALA A 15 3.06 21.47 39.72
C ALA A 15 4.57 21.79 39.63
N VAL A 16 4.92 23.02 39.22
CA VAL A 16 6.33 23.46 39.12
C VAL A 16 6.94 23.76 40.49
N LEU A 17 6.14 24.23 41.47
CA LEU A 17 6.58 24.36 42.87
C LEU A 17 6.79 23.01 43.57
N GLU A 18 6.12 21.94 43.14
CA GLU A 18 6.32 20.58 43.66
C GLU A 18 7.55 19.86 43.05
N ILE A 19 8.11 20.36 41.94
CA ILE A 19 9.28 19.77 41.28
C ILE A 19 10.58 20.42 41.81
N PRO A 20 11.52 19.64 42.40
CA PRO A 20 12.82 20.15 42.86
C PRO A 20 13.59 20.90 41.77
N ALA A 21 14.21 22.03 42.12
CA ALA A 21 14.89 22.91 41.15
C ALA A 21 15.94 22.18 40.29
N GLU A 22 16.70 21.25 40.87
CA GLU A 22 17.68 20.38 40.17
C GLU A 22 17.03 19.57 39.03
N ASN A 23 15.78 19.14 39.19
CA ASN A 23 15.03 18.45 38.13
C ASN A 23 14.47 19.42 37.08
N ARG A 24 14.21 20.68 37.45
CA ARG A 24 13.69 21.72 36.53
C ARG A 24 14.73 22.19 35.51
N GLU A 25 16.03 22.02 35.77
CA GLU A 25 17.09 22.39 34.81
C GLU A 25 16.98 21.67 33.45
N ASN A 26 16.43 20.44 33.44
CA ASN A 26 16.26 19.64 32.23
C ASN A 26 15.04 20.04 31.36
N TYR A 27 14.18 20.93 31.85
CA TYR A 27 12.88 21.27 31.24
C TYR A 27 12.66 22.80 31.26
N PRO A 28 13.29 23.56 30.34
CA PRO A 28 13.26 25.03 30.34
C PRO A 28 11.85 25.65 30.35
N GLU A 29 10.89 24.99 29.72
CA GLU A 29 9.47 25.37 29.68
C GLU A 29 8.80 25.45 31.06
N LEU A 30 9.27 24.69 32.05
CA LEU A 30 8.78 24.76 33.43
C LEU A 30 9.16 26.10 34.07
N ASN A 31 10.40 26.55 33.85
CA ASN A 31 10.96 27.77 34.43
C ASN A 31 10.55 29.08 33.72
N VAL A 32 9.58 29.05 32.80
CA VAL A 32 9.02 30.29 32.21
C VAL A 32 8.32 31.10 33.30
N GLY A 33 8.90 32.26 33.63
CA GLY A 33 8.53 33.13 34.76
C GLY A 33 9.53 33.13 35.92
N TYR A 34 10.52 32.24 35.93
CA TYR A 34 11.50 32.13 37.00
C TYR A 34 12.79 32.91 36.69
N GLU A 35 13.32 33.63 37.69
CA GLU A 35 14.60 34.33 37.68
C GLU A 35 15.64 33.57 38.54
N PRO A 36 16.54 32.77 37.95
CA PRO A 36 17.51 31.98 38.73
C PRO A 36 18.52 32.83 39.50
N GLU A 37 18.86 34.03 39.02
CA GLU A 37 19.82 34.94 39.68
C GLU A 37 19.26 35.58 40.95
N THR A 38 17.93 35.64 41.11
CA THR A 38 17.26 36.32 42.22
C THR A 38 16.41 35.39 43.09
N ASN A 39 16.16 34.15 42.63
CA ASN A 39 15.22 33.18 43.20
C ASN A 39 13.78 33.73 43.29
N ARG A 40 13.29 34.28 42.18
CA ARG A 40 11.97 34.91 42.09
C ARG A 40 11.13 34.37 40.94
N TRP A 41 9.82 34.46 41.11
CA TRP A 41 8.81 34.18 40.09
C TRP A 41 8.09 35.47 39.71
N GLU A 42 8.16 35.84 38.44
CA GLU A 42 7.19 36.70 37.79
C GLU A 42 5.87 35.91 37.62
N VAL A 43 4.76 36.47 38.13
CA VAL A 43 3.42 35.89 38.03
C VAL A 43 2.38 36.97 37.71
N ILE A 44 1.36 36.57 36.95
CA ILE A 44 0.18 37.36 36.63
C ILE A 44 -0.82 37.16 37.77
N VAL A 45 -1.19 38.24 38.46
CA VAL A 45 -2.09 38.20 39.61
C VAL A 45 -3.36 38.98 39.29
N LYS A 46 -4.51 38.28 39.36
CA LYS A 46 -5.82 38.91 39.40
C LYS A 46 -6.13 39.31 40.84
N TYR A 47 -6.50 40.56 41.07
CA TYR A 47 -6.59 41.13 42.41
C TYR A 47 -7.79 42.07 42.59
N ASN A 48 -8.15 42.32 43.86
CA ASN A 48 -9.22 43.22 44.27
C ASN A 48 -8.90 43.83 45.64
N GLY A 49 -8.36 45.07 45.65
CA GLY A 49 -7.85 45.73 46.86
C GLY A 49 -6.55 46.49 46.60
N ASP A 50 -5.74 46.71 47.64
CA ASP A 50 -4.40 47.31 47.51
C ASP A 50 -3.33 46.22 47.33
N ILE A 51 -3.11 45.83 46.07
CA ILE A 51 -2.07 44.87 45.68
C ILE A 51 -0.64 45.38 45.95
N GLN A 52 -0.42 46.70 46.09
CA GLN A 52 0.89 47.20 46.52
C GLN A 52 1.12 46.99 48.01
N GLN A 53 0.07 46.99 48.85
CA GLN A 53 0.21 46.61 50.25
C GLN A 53 0.57 45.13 50.37
N VAL A 54 -0.15 44.25 49.65
CA VAL A 54 0.16 42.81 49.59
C VAL A 54 1.60 42.57 49.10
N GLY A 55 1.99 43.17 47.98
CA GLY A 55 3.35 43.03 47.44
C GLY A 55 4.44 43.45 48.42
N LYS A 56 4.25 44.54 49.18
CA LYS A 56 5.17 44.95 50.25
C LYS A 56 5.24 43.94 51.40
N GLN A 57 4.18 43.18 51.66
CA GLN A 57 4.12 42.17 52.71
C GLN A 57 4.79 40.84 52.27
N VAL A 58 4.68 40.45 51.00
CA VAL A 58 5.40 39.27 50.45
C VAL A 58 6.79 39.59 49.87
N GLY A 59 7.27 40.83 49.99
CA GLY A 59 8.55 41.27 49.43
C GLY A 59 8.61 41.28 47.89
N ALA A 60 7.46 41.30 47.22
CA ALA A 60 7.32 41.31 45.78
C ALA A 60 7.49 42.72 45.17
N GLN A 61 7.98 42.77 43.93
CA GLN A 61 7.83 43.95 43.07
C GLN A 61 6.43 43.87 42.42
N VAL A 62 5.78 45.01 42.18
CA VAL A 62 4.36 45.06 41.74
C VAL A 62 4.20 46.05 40.59
N GLU A 63 3.89 45.56 39.39
CA GLU A 63 3.50 46.37 38.24
C GLU A 63 1.99 46.25 38.02
N ILE A 64 1.25 47.32 38.26
CA ILE A 64 -0.21 47.36 38.08
C ILE A 64 -0.52 47.62 36.61
N LEU A 65 -1.09 46.62 35.92
CA LEU A 65 -1.54 46.74 34.53
C LEU A 65 -2.90 47.43 34.45
N THR A 66 -3.83 47.04 35.34
CA THR A 66 -5.19 47.59 35.45
C THR A 66 -5.69 47.46 36.88
N GLY A 67 -6.81 48.09 37.23
CA GLY A 67 -7.44 47.99 38.56
C GLY A 67 -7.96 46.61 38.98
N GLN A 68 -7.67 45.54 38.22
CA GLN A 68 -7.97 44.14 38.57
C GLN A 68 -6.81 43.17 38.26
N TYR A 69 -5.72 43.63 37.62
CA TYR A 69 -4.61 42.78 37.17
C TYR A 69 -3.26 43.46 37.37
N ALA A 70 -2.31 42.74 37.95
CA ALA A 70 -0.94 43.17 38.15
C ALA A 70 0.04 42.04 37.81
N ILE A 71 1.27 42.38 37.44
CA ILE A 71 2.39 41.45 37.42
C ILE A 71 3.15 41.61 38.73
N LEU A 72 3.42 40.51 39.42
CA LEU A 72 4.20 40.49 40.64
C LEU A 72 5.46 39.64 40.45
N THR A 73 6.63 40.18 40.79
CA THR A 73 7.89 39.42 40.85
C THR A 73 8.17 39.08 42.31
N VAL A 74 7.93 37.82 42.70
CA VAL A 74 7.78 37.33 44.08
C VAL A 74 8.90 36.34 44.44
N PRO A 75 9.50 36.33 45.64
CA PRO A 75 10.40 35.24 46.05
C PRO A 75 9.70 33.87 45.99
N GLU A 76 10.38 32.80 45.53
CA GLU A 76 9.75 31.47 45.37
C GLU A 76 9.12 30.96 46.68
N GLU A 77 9.80 31.15 47.81
CA GLU A 77 9.34 30.78 49.15
C GLU A 77 8.05 31.49 49.61
N MET A 78 7.72 32.65 49.02
CA MET A 78 6.53 33.44 49.35
C MET A 78 5.36 33.19 48.39
N LEU A 79 5.55 32.39 47.33
CA LEU A 79 4.55 32.27 46.26
C LEU A 79 3.27 31.56 46.70
N ASN A 80 3.39 30.57 47.60
CA ASN A 80 2.24 29.94 48.25
C ASN A 80 1.52 30.91 49.19
N GLN A 81 2.25 31.73 49.95
CA GLN A 81 1.67 32.71 50.88
C GLN A 81 0.94 33.85 50.16
N LEU A 82 1.31 34.17 48.91
CA LEU A 82 0.63 35.17 48.09
C LEU A 82 -0.85 34.82 47.86
N ALA A 83 -1.20 33.53 47.79
CA ALA A 83 -2.58 33.08 47.64
C ALA A 83 -3.42 33.28 48.91
N ASP A 84 -2.82 33.32 50.11
CA ASP A 84 -3.54 33.45 51.37
C ASP A 84 -4.14 34.85 51.59
N PHE A 85 -3.67 35.87 50.85
CA PHE A 85 -4.20 37.23 50.91
C PHE A 85 -5.62 37.31 50.34
N TYR A 86 -6.50 38.05 51.03
CA TYR A 86 -7.90 38.21 50.61
C TYR A 86 -8.01 38.96 49.28
N GLU A 87 -7.12 39.93 49.08
CA GLU A 87 -7.04 40.81 47.91
C GLU A 87 -6.54 40.10 46.64
N VAL A 88 -6.01 38.87 46.75
CA VAL A 88 -5.57 38.05 45.62
C VAL A 88 -6.69 37.09 45.23
N GLU A 89 -7.22 37.25 44.02
CA GLU A 89 -8.27 36.37 43.48
C GLU A 89 -7.69 35.15 42.76
N PHE A 90 -6.62 35.33 41.97
CA PHE A 90 -5.96 34.24 41.23
C PHE A 90 -4.50 34.57 40.86
N ILE A 91 -3.65 33.55 40.71
CA ILE A 91 -2.22 33.64 40.36
C ILE A 91 -1.92 32.67 39.21
N GLU A 92 -1.47 33.18 38.07
CA GLU A 92 -1.02 32.39 36.90
C GLU A 92 0.45 32.69 36.58
N LYS A 93 1.24 31.70 36.14
CA LYS A 93 2.61 31.95 35.64
C LYS A 93 2.60 32.41 34.18
N PRO A 94 3.52 33.28 33.75
CA PRO A 94 3.58 33.75 32.35
C PRO A 94 3.84 32.59 31.38
N ARG A 95 3.38 32.78 30.13
CA ARG A 95 3.46 31.79 29.05
C ARG A 95 4.50 32.22 28.00
N ALA A 96 5.32 31.29 27.53
CA ALA A 96 6.33 31.59 26.51
C ALA A 96 5.67 31.87 25.15
N LEU A 97 5.97 33.03 24.56
CA LEU A 97 5.52 33.41 23.23
C LEU A 97 6.63 33.10 22.21
N GLU A 98 6.61 31.89 21.68
CA GLU A 98 7.63 31.42 20.74
C GLU A 98 7.31 31.74 19.27
N PHE A 99 8.35 31.74 18.44
CA PHE A 99 8.19 31.85 16.99
C PHE A 99 7.62 30.55 16.42
N SER A 100 6.51 30.65 15.69
CA SER A 100 5.68 29.50 15.31
C SER A 100 6.44 28.32 14.67
N LEU A 101 7.39 28.58 13.76
CA LEU A 101 8.20 27.51 13.16
C LEU A 101 9.12 26.81 14.19
N ASN A 102 9.67 27.54 15.16
CA ASN A 102 10.55 26.92 16.17
C ASN A 102 9.75 26.13 17.20
N ASN A 103 8.53 26.59 17.52
CA ASN A 103 7.57 25.78 18.26
C ASN A 103 7.21 24.51 17.47
N SER A 104 6.83 24.63 16.18
CA SER A 104 6.46 23.46 15.37
C SER A 104 7.61 22.45 15.20
N LEU A 105 8.85 22.89 15.02
CA LEU A 105 10.01 22.00 15.02
C LEU A 105 10.26 21.33 16.38
N ARG A 106 9.91 21.98 17.51
CA ARG A 106 10.00 21.37 18.85
C ARG A 106 8.90 20.34 19.06
N GLN A 107 7.64 20.67 18.77
CA GLN A 107 6.51 19.73 18.84
C GLN A 107 6.78 18.50 17.95
N ALA A 108 7.30 18.72 16.74
CA ALA A 108 7.69 17.66 15.81
C ALA A 108 8.92 16.83 16.24
N CYS A 109 9.51 17.11 17.40
CA CYS A 109 10.78 16.55 17.91
C CYS A 109 12.01 16.74 16.97
N ILE A 110 11.91 17.62 15.97
CA ILE A 110 12.93 17.84 14.94
C ILE A 110 14.13 18.58 15.53
N SER A 111 13.90 19.61 16.35
CA SER A 111 14.96 20.38 17.00
C SER A 111 15.86 19.53 17.90
N PHE A 112 15.35 18.42 18.44
CA PHE A 112 16.18 17.46 19.18
C PHE A 112 17.15 16.74 18.23
N VAL A 113 16.62 16.21 17.12
CA VAL A 113 17.33 15.38 16.14
C VAL A 113 18.39 16.15 15.35
N GLN A 114 18.16 17.44 15.10
CA GLN A 114 19.14 18.34 14.50
C GLN A 114 20.35 18.61 15.42
N ASN A 115 20.13 18.78 16.72
CA ASN A 115 21.11 19.42 17.62
C ASN A 115 21.69 18.50 18.72
N ASN A 116 21.34 17.21 18.77
CA ASN A 116 21.78 16.28 19.83
C ASN A 116 22.40 14.99 19.26
N PRO A 117 23.53 14.52 19.82
CA PRO A 117 24.04 13.18 19.59
C PRO A 117 23.03 12.09 20.01
N PRO A 118 23.04 10.89 19.38
CA PRO A 118 23.91 10.43 18.30
C PRO A 118 23.29 10.67 16.90
N TYR A 119 22.45 11.70 16.77
CA TYR A 119 21.73 12.04 15.55
C TYR A 119 22.46 13.10 14.74
N GLU A 120 22.38 14.38 15.16
CA GLU A 120 23.03 15.52 14.49
C GLU A 120 22.75 15.53 12.97
N LEU A 121 21.45 15.41 12.60
CA LEU A 121 20.98 15.24 11.22
C LEU A 121 20.44 16.55 10.65
N GLU A 122 20.82 16.89 9.41
CA GLU A 122 20.47 18.16 8.76
C GLU A 122 20.01 18.02 7.30
N GLY A 123 19.87 16.79 6.79
CA GLY A 123 19.42 16.47 5.44
C GLY A 123 20.57 16.31 4.44
N THR A 124 21.80 16.17 4.94
CA THR A 124 23.02 16.10 4.13
C THR A 124 22.99 14.90 3.19
N GLY A 125 23.26 15.14 1.91
CA GLY A 125 23.26 14.09 0.88
C GLY A 125 21.87 13.68 0.36
N VAL A 126 20.79 14.19 0.95
CA VAL A 126 19.40 13.92 0.53
C VAL A 126 18.84 15.11 -0.28
N LEU A 127 17.95 14.80 -1.23
CA LEU A 127 17.25 15.79 -2.04
C LEU A 127 15.84 16.06 -1.49
N LEU A 128 15.42 17.32 -1.55
CA LEU A 128 14.03 17.74 -1.36
C LEU A 128 13.41 18.05 -2.73
N GLY A 129 12.40 17.27 -3.13
CA GLY A 129 11.59 17.52 -4.30
C GLY A 129 10.38 18.39 -3.94
N ILE A 130 10.34 19.64 -4.39
CA ILE A 130 9.19 20.53 -4.17
C ILE A 130 8.47 20.74 -5.51
N ILE A 131 7.23 20.27 -5.60
CA ILE A 131 6.41 20.33 -6.82
C ILE A 131 5.21 21.24 -6.54
N ASP A 132 5.30 22.50 -6.97
CA ASP A 132 4.48 23.59 -6.42
C ASP A 132 4.31 24.78 -7.39
N SER A 133 4.06 26.00 -6.88
CA SER A 133 3.98 27.27 -7.62
C SER A 133 5.33 27.85 -8.04
N GLY A 134 6.44 27.22 -7.64
CA GLY A 134 7.82 27.64 -7.91
C GLY A 134 8.63 27.94 -6.66
N ILE A 135 9.70 28.72 -6.82
CA ILE A 135 10.53 29.19 -5.71
C ILE A 135 11.12 30.57 -6.03
N ASP A 136 11.25 31.45 -5.03
CA ASP A 136 12.18 32.57 -5.14
C ASP A 136 13.62 32.12 -4.89
N TYR A 137 14.28 31.64 -5.96
CA TYR A 137 15.66 31.15 -5.95
C TYR A 137 16.70 32.18 -5.44
N ARG A 138 16.32 33.46 -5.33
CA ARG A 138 17.17 34.55 -4.85
C ARG A 138 17.19 34.63 -3.32
N HIS A 139 16.16 34.09 -2.66
CA HIS A 139 15.99 34.18 -1.21
C HIS A 139 17.22 33.62 -0.48
N PRO A 140 17.79 34.31 0.53
CA PRO A 140 19.03 33.88 1.19
C PRO A 140 18.98 32.47 1.78
N ASP A 141 17.78 31.99 2.14
CA ASP A 141 17.55 30.70 2.78
C ASP A 141 17.73 29.49 1.85
N PHE A 142 17.64 29.67 0.53
CA PHE A 142 17.82 28.60 -0.49
C PHE A 142 19.22 28.61 -1.11
N ARG A 143 20.16 29.24 -0.42
CA ARG A 143 21.52 29.52 -0.91
C ARG A 143 22.56 29.15 0.15
N ASN A 144 23.72 28.69 -0.29
CA ASN A 144 24.88 28.34 0.53
C ASN A 144 25.54 29.60 1.12
N GLU A 145 26.45 29.40 2.08
CA GLU A 145 27.17 30.48 2.77
C GLU A 145 27.97 31.37 1.80
N ASP A 146 28.66 30.76 0.83
CA ASP A 146 29.40 31.44 -0.26
C ASP A 146 28.51 32.24 -1.23
N GLY A 147 27.19 32.12 -1.10
CA GLY A 147 26.19 32.81 -1.89
C GLY A 147 25.67 32.04 -3.11
N THR A 148 26.18 30.84 -3.39
CA THR A 148 25.65 29.93 -4.43
C THR A 148 24.28 29.37 -4.06
N THR A 149 23.58 28.73 -4.99
CA THR A 149 22.26 28.10 -4.75
C THR A 149 22.35 26.70 -4.13
N ARG A 150 21.29 26.28 -3.43
CA ARG A 150 21.06 24.86 -3.07
C ARG A 150 20.08 24.17 -4.04
N ILE A 151 19.57 24.87 -5.03
CA ILE A 151 18.66 24.32 -6.05
C ILE A 151 19.52 23.74 -7.17
N VAL A 152 19.63 22.40 -7.20
CA VAL A 152 20.44 21.69 -8.22
C VAL A 152 19.76 21.68 -9.59
N TYR A 153 18.42 21.69 -9.60
CA TYR A 153 17.59 21.71 -10.80
C TYR A 153 16.29 22.45 -10.53
N LEU A 154 15.89 23.33 -11.47
CA LEU A 154 14.61 24.02 -11.45
C LEU A 154 13.93 23.84 -12.81
N TRP A 155 12.71 23.29 -12.85
CA TRP A 155 11.91 23.20 -14.07
C TRP A 155 10.64 24.06 -13.93
N ASP A 156 10.52 25.09 -14.77
CA ASP A 156 9.30 25.89 -14.87
C ASP A 156 8.49 25.43 -16.08
N GLN A 157 7.42 24.67 -15.83
CA GLN A 157 6.53 24.15 -16.88
C GLN A 157 5.77 25.26 -17.63
N SER A 158 5.68 26.47 -17.06
CA SER A 158 4.92 27.61 -17.61
C SER A 158 5.70 28.48 -18.59
N LEU A 159 7.00 28.24 -18.74
CA LEU A 159 7.87 28.96 -19.67
C LEU A 159 7.99 28.27 -21.03
N THR A 160 8.18 29.07 -22.08
CA THR A 160 8.71 28.58 -23.36
C THR A 160 10.23 28.60 -23.32
N GLY A 161 10.88 27.56 -23.87
CA GLY A 161 12.33 27.41 -23.85
C GLY A 161 12.75 25.98 -24.18
N THR A 162 13.91 25.57 -23.68
CA THR A 162 14.41 24.20 -23.77
C THR A 162 13.78 23.35 -22.65
N PRO A 163 12.89 22.39 -22.95
CA PRO A 163 12.37 21.47 -21.94
C PRO A 163 13.47 20.47 -21.51
N PRO A 164 13.34 19.84 -20.32
CA PRO A 164 14.24 18.76 -19.93
C PRO A 164 14.18 17.59 -20.93
N ALA A 165 15.28 16.83 -21.03
CA ALA A 165 15.36 15.69 -21.93
C ALA A 165 14.23 14.67 -21.68
N GLY A 166 13.49 14.32 -22.74
CA GLY A 166 12.31 13.44 -22.65
C GLY A 166 10.97 14.14 -22.40
N PHE A 167 10.96 15.49 -22.29
CA PHE A 167 9.77 16.30 -22.10
C PHE A 167 9.59 17.31 -23.25
N PHE A 168 8.37 17.83 -23.42
CA PHE A 168 7.99 18.68 -24.57
C PHE A 168 7.59 20.12 -24.21
N MET A 169 7.69 20.52 -22.94
CA MET A 169 7.24 21.84 -22.45
C MET A 169 8.03 22.33 -21.23
N GLY A 170 7.92 23.64 -20.96
CA GLY A 170 8.65 24.31 -19.89
C GLY A 170 10.07 24.73 -20.29
N ARG A 171 10.78 25.34 -19.34
CA ARG A 171 12.24 25.54 -19.40
C ARG A 171 12.91 24.95 -18.18
N GLU A 172 13.93 24.12 -18.41
CA GLU A 172 14.86 23.66 -17.36
C GLU A 172 15.93 24.72 -17.06
N PHE A 173 16.37 24.77 -15.81
CA PHE A 173 17.51 25.56 -15.34
C PHE A 173 18.41 24.72 -14.43
N THR A 174 19.71 24.87 -14.65
CA THR A 174 20.80 24.20 -13.91
C THR A 174 21.27 25.00 -12.70
N GLU A 175 21.97 24.34 -11.78
CA GLU A 175 22.70 24.99 -10.68
C GLU A 175 23.63 26.11 -11.20
N GLU A 176 24.31 25.88 -12.32
CA GLU A 176 25.20 26.84 -12.97
C GLU A 176 24.45 28.08 -13.49
N GLU A 177 23.32 27.92 -14.18
CA GLU A 177 22.49 29.04 -14.66
C GLU A 177 21.92 29.86 -13.50
N ILE A 178 21.43 29.19 -12.44
CA ILE A 178 20.92 29.86 -11.24
C ILE A 178 22.06 30.61 -10.54
N ASN A 179 23.25 30.01 -10.42
CA ASN A 179 24.44 30.67 -9.89
C ASN A 179 24.93 31.83 -10.77
N GLN A 180 24.74 31.78 -12.08
CA GLN A 180 25.00 32.91 -12.99
C GLN A 180 24.00 34.04 -12.77
N ALA A 181 22.70 33.73 -12.63
CA ALA A 181 21.67 34.70 -12.30
C ALA A 181 21.91 35.36 -10.94
N LEU A 182 22.26 34.60 -9.90
CA LEU A 182 22.58 35.12 -8.56
C LEU A 182 23.79 36.07 -8.53
N LYS A 183 24.69 35.98 -9.52
CA LYS A 183 25.84 36.89 -9.69
C LYS A 183 25.50 38.17 -10.46
N ALA A 184 24.35 38.23 -11.15
CA ALA A 184 23.95 39.42 -11.89
C ALA A 184 23.40 40.51 -10.93
N PRO A 185 23.91 41.77 -11.03
CA PRO A 185 23.72 42.79 -9.98
C PRO A 185 22.32 43.41 -9.91
N ILE A 186 21.50 43.29 -10.97
CA ILE A 186 20.14 43.86 -11.01
C ILE A 186 19.13 42.81 -11.47
N PHE A 187 17.94 42.82 -10.87
CA PHE A 187 16.90 41.81 -11.05
C PHE A 187 16.56 41.53 -12.53
N GLN A 188 16.52 42.55 -13.38
CA GLN A 188 16.27 42.38 -14.82
C GLN A 188 17.28 41.43 -15.49
N GLN A 189 18.57 41.54 -15.17
CA GLN A 189 19.61 40.64 -15.71
C GLN A 189 19.52 39.23 -15.12
N GLN A 190 19.04 39.11 -13.87
CA GLN A 190 18.74 37.80 -13.27
C GLN A 190 17.60 37.12 -14.03
N GLN A 191 16.57 37.87 -14.41
CA GLN A 191 15.43 37.39 -15.22
C GLN A 191 15.78 37.11 -16.69
N GLU A 192 16.77 37.78 -17.27
CA GLU A 192 17.26 37.46 -18.63
C GLU A 192 17.91 36.06 -18.67
N ILE A 193 18.58 35.65 -17.59
CA ILE A 193 19.20 34.32 -17.45
C ILE A 193 18.15 33.28 -17.00
N VAL A 194 17.53 33.52 -15.83
CA VAL A 194 16.50 32.68 -15.19
C VAL A 194 15.19 33.47 -15.04
N PRO A 195 14.32 33.52 -16.07
CA PRO A 195 13.00 34.19 -16.04
C PRO A 195 11.94 33.49 -15.18
N HIS A 196 12.35 32.65 -14.23
CA HIS A 196 11.44 32.02 -13.26
C HIS A 196 10.98 33.01 -12.19
N GLN A 197 9.72 32.92 -11.80
CA GLN A 197 9.12 33.58 -10.64
C GLN A 197 8.03 32.69 -10.04
N ASP A 198 7.98 32.65 -8.71
CA ASP A 198 6.84 32.20 -7.91
C ASP A 198 5.97 33.41 -7.59
N PHE A 199 4.81 33.51 -8.26
CA PHE A 199 3.86 34.62 -8.07
C PHE A 199 2.83 34.34 -6.96
N ILE A 200 2.76 33.12 -6.45
CA ILE A 200 1.80 32.69 -5.42
C ILE A 200 2.49 32.67 -4.05
N GLY A 201 3.77 32.32 -4.01
CA GLY A 201 4.59 32.24 -2.80
C GLY A 201 4.45 30.95 -2.01
N HIS A 202 3.51 30.09 -2.40
CA HIS A 202 3.23 28.82 -1.72
C HIS A 202 4.43 27.87 -1.77
N GLY A 203 5.00 27.63 -2.97
CA GLY A 203 6.19 26.79 -3.13
C GLY A 203 7.43 27.33 -2.44
N THR A 204 7.61 28.66 -2.43
CA THR A 204 8.66 29.34 -1.66
C THR A 204 8.52 29.09 -0.15
N HIS A 205 7.29 29.15 0.38
CA HIS A 205 6.99 28.91 1.80
C HIS A 205 7.20 27.43 2.18
N VAL A 206 6.64 26.51 1.39
CA VAL A 206 6.74 25.05 1.54
C VAL A 206 8.20 24.57 1.51
N ALA A 207 8.99 25.01 0.52
CA ALA A 207 10.42 24.69 0.44
C ALA A 207 11.20 25.19 1.67
N GLY A 208 10.79 26.36 2.19
CA GLY A 208 11.40 26.96 3.37
C GLY A 208 11.15 26.17 4.66
N ILE A 209 9.94 25.67 4.88
CA ILE A 209 9.64 24.74 5.99
C ILE A 209 10.46 23.46 5.83
N ALA A 210 10.45 22.86 4.63
CA ALA A 210 11.09 21.57 4.37
C ALA A 210 12.61 21.61 4.59
N GLY A 211 13.29 22.70 4.20
CA GLY A 211 14.76 22.77 4.29
C GLY A 211 15.39 24.14 4.08
N GLY A 212 14.70 25.25 4.37
CA GLY A 212 15.32 26.58 4.40
C GLY A 212 16.37 26.67 5.51
N ASN A 213 17.50 27.34 5.28
CA ASN A 213 18.58 27.43 6.30
C ASN A 213 18.43 28.61 7.27
N GLY A 214 17.32 29.38 7.19
CA GLY A 214 17.02 30.48 8.10
C GLY A 214 17.91 31.72 7.95
N ARG A 215 18.81 31.78 6.95
CA ARG A 215 19.84 32.82 6.88
C ARG A 215 19.28 34.25 6.79
N ALA A 216 18.16 34.48 6.10
CA ALA A 216 17.52 35.80 6.03
C ALA A 216 16.96 36.30 7.38
N SER A 217 16.88 35.42 8.39
CA SER A 217 16.47 35.75 9.76
C SER A 217 17.56 35.47 10.81
N GLY A 218 18.81 35.25 10.39
CA GLY A 218 19.92 34.94 11.30
C GLY A 218 19.79 33.58 11.98
N GLY A 219 19.21 32.59 11.29
CA GLY A 219 18.95 31.24 11.81
C GLY A 219 17.64 31.08 12.56
N LYS A 220 16.90 32.18 12.82
CA LYS A 220 15.65 32.19 13.60
C LYS A 220 14.51 31.39 12.97
N TYR A 221 14.42 31.31 11.63
CA TYR A 221 13.43 30.52 10.91
C TYR A 221 14.11 29.42 10.07
N LYS A 222 14.87 28.55 10.75
CA LYS A 222 15.51 27.37 10.16
C LYS A 222 14.46 26.27 9.93
N GLY A 223 14.48 25.63 8.76
CA GLY A 223 13.60 24.53 8.39
C GLY A 223 14.11 23.16 8.85
N VAL A 224 13.44 22.09 8.43
CA VAL A 224 13.68 20.72 8.91
C VAL A 224 14.98 20.10 8.41
N ALA A 225 15.24 20.18 7.10
CA ALA A 225 16.42 19.61 6.44
C ALA A 225 17.29 20.73 5.83
N PRO A 226 17.93 21.57 6.68
CA PRO A 226 18.57 22.83 6.29
C PRO A 226 19.79 22.70 5.37
N LEU A 227 20.38 21.49 5.26
CA LEU A 227 21.53 21.20 4.39
C LEU A 227 21.17 20.32 3.18
N SER A 228 19.90 19.92 3.00
CA SER A 228 19.47 19.25 1.77
C SER A 228 19.60 20.17 0.54
N GLN A 229 19.75 19.56 -0.63
CA GLN A 229 19.65 20.24 -1.92
C GLN A 229 18.23 20.09 -2.50
N PHE A 230 17.81 21.04 -3.33
CA PHE A 230 16.45 21.09 -3.86
C PHE A 230 16.37 20.71 -5.34
N ILE A 231 15.38 19.89 -5.69
CA ILE A 231 14.82 19.82 -7.05
C ILE A 231 13.47 20.51 -7.00
N ILE A 232 13.31 21.57 -7.81
CA ILE A 232 12.09 22.38 -7.83
C ILE A 232 11.38 22.17 -9.16
N VAL A 233 10.08 21.90 -9.11
CA VAL A 233 9.22 21.93 -10.29
C VAL A 233 8.06 22.88 -10.05
N LYS A 234 7.90 23.85 -10.94
CA LYS A 234 6.71 24.69 -11.01
C LYS A 234 5.75 24.14 -12.05
N LEU A 235 4.51 23.96 -11.65
CA LEU A 235 3.43 23.43 -12.49
C LEU A 235 2.77 24.53 -13.36
N GLY A 236 2.05 24.12 -14.40
CA GLY A 236 1.08 24.97 -15.12
C GLY A 236 1.59 25.72 -16.37
N GLN A 237 0.79 26.67 -16.86
CA GLN A 237 1.05 27.52 -18.03
C GLN A 237 0.56 28.97 -17.80
N LYS A 238 0.97 29.91 -18.66
CA LYS A 238 0.51 31.32 -18.61
C LYS A 238 -0.95 31.44 -19.09
N GLY A 239 -1.88 31.64 -18.15
CA GLY A 239 -3.28 31.95 -18.39
C GLY A 239 -4.07 31.89 -17.09
N ALA A 240 -5.15 32.66 -16.95
CA ALA A 240 -5.94 32.69 -15.71
C ALA A 240 -6.97 31.57 -15.67
N GLY A 241 -6.95 30.80 -14.57
CA GLY A 241 -7.88 29.70 -14.26
C GLY A 241 -7.26 28.84 -13.15
N SER A 242 -8.04 28.45 -12.14
CA SER A 242 -7.52 27.69 -11.00
C SER A 242 -7.12 26.26 -11.39
N PHE A 243 -6.14 25.73 -10.66
CA PHE A 243 -5.62 24.35 -10.66
C PHE A 243 -4.70 23.92 -11.81
N TYR A 244 -3.62 23.25 -11.41
CA TYR A 244 -2.70 22.53 -12.28
C TYR A 244 -3.30 21.17 -12.67
N ARG A 245 -3.12 20.74 -13.91
CA ARG A 245 -3.61 19.44 -14.38
C ARG A 245 -2.79 18.30 -13.78
N THR A 246 -3.44 17.16 -13.52
CA THR A 246 -2.78 15.92 -13.07
C THR A 246 -1.58 15.54 -13.95
N THR A 247 -1.65 15.74 -15.28
CA THR A 247 -0.55 15.40 -16.19
C THR A 247 0.71 16.22 -15.97
N GLU A 248 0.60 17.43 -15.40
CA GLU A 248 1.75 18.29 -15.07
C GLU A 248 2.47 17.76 -13.83
N MET A 249 1.69 17.31 -12.83
CA MET A 249 2.17 16.62 -11.63
C MET A 249 2.84 15.28 -11.97
N MET A 250 2.23 14.46 -12.85
CA MET A 250 2.80 13.18 -13.28
C MET A 250 4.18 13.36 -13.92
N ARG A 251 4.31 14.36 -14.81
CA ARG A 251 5.60 14.70 -15.44
C ARG A 251 6.61 15.22 -14.40
N ALA A 252 6.18 16.04 -13.45
CA ALA A 252 7.03 16.59 -12.40
C ALA A 252 7.62 15.50 -11.48
N LEU A 253 6.81 14.51 -11.09
CA LEU A 253 7.26 13.35 -10.32
C LEU A 253 8.31 12.53 -11.06
N ARG A 254 8.04 12.16 -12.32
CA ARG A 254 9.00 11.45 -13.18
C ARG A 254 10.32 12.21 -13.26
N TYR A 255 10.25 13.50 -13.57
CA TYR A 255 11.41 14.38 -13.67
C TYR A 255 12.24 14.40 -12.36
N ALA A 256 11.61 14.61 -11.21
CA ALA A 256 12.30 14.69 -9.94
C ALA A 256 13.00 13.37 -9.57
N ILE A 257 12.33 12.24 -9.81
CA ILE A 257 12.87 10.88 -9.55
C ILE A 257 13.99 10.53 -10.52
N GLU A 258 13.82 10.79 -11.83
CA GLU A 258 14.87 10.55 -12.84
C GLU A 258 16.13 11.40 -12.56
N LYS A 259 15.96 12.65 -12.13
CA LYS A 259 17.07 13.53 -11.71
C LYS A 259 17.72 13.08 -10.40
N ALA A 260 16.96 12.64 -9.40
CA ALA A 260 17.51 12.08 -8.16
C ALA A 260 18.35 10.82 -8.41
N ARG A 261 17.85 9.92 -9.27
CA ARG A 261 18.59 8.74 -9.75
C ARG A 261 19.86 9.12 -10.51
N ALA A 262 19.79 10.09 -11.42
CA ALA A 262 20.97 10.56 -12.16
C ALA A 262 22.04 11.19 -11.25
N LEU A 263 21.61 11.91 -10.20
CA LEU A 263 22.48 12.45 -9.15
C LEU A 263 22.95 11.40 -8.12
N LYS A 264 22.40 10.17 -8.18
CA LYS A 264 22.62 9.08 -7.22
C LYS A 264 22.33 9.45 -5.76
N LYS A 265 21.32 10.31 -5.51
CA LYS A 265 20.90 10.74 -4.17
C LYS A 265 19.45 10.30 -3.88
N PRO A 266 19.12 9.88 -2.64
CA PRO A 266 17.73 9.68 -2.23
C PRO A 266 16.94 10.99 -2.26
N ILE A 267 15.61 10.90 -2.41
CA ILE A 267 14.73 12.08 -2.51
C ILE A 267 13.45 11.94 -1.67
N ALA A 268 13.15 12.96 -0.88
CA ALA A 268 11.85 13.15 -0.24
C ALA A 268 11.06 14.20 -1.04
N ILE A 269 9.86 13.85 -1.52
CA ILE A 269 9.03 14.69 -2.39
C ILE A 269 7.79 15.20 -1.64
N ASN A 270 7.59 16.51 -1.64
CA ASN A 270 6.44 17.19 -1.05
C ASN A 270 5.38 17.50 -2.11
N LEU A 271 4.14 17.03 -1.89
CA LEU A 271 2.95 17.32 -2.71
C LEU A 271 1.90 18.11 -1.90
N SER A 272 2.02 19.44 -1.86
CA SER A 272 1.08 20.32 -1.14
C SER A 272 -0.11 20.76 -2.01
N PHE A 273 -0.68 19.86 -2.83
CA PHE A 273 -1.87 20.09 -3.65
C PHE A 273 -2.81 18.89 -3.61
N GLY A 274 -4.11 19.15 -3.70
CA GLY A 274 -5.14 18.12 -3.76
C GLY A 274 -6.33 18.50 -4.67
N THR A 275 -7.22 17.54 -4.90
CA THR A 275 -8.50 17.75 -5.58
C THR A 275 -9.59 16.81 -5.04
N ASN A 276 -10.86 17.18 -5.27
CA ASN A 276 -12.07 16.39 -5.00
C ASN A 276 -12.58 15.64 -6.25
N ALA A 277 -11.80 15.65 -7.35
CA ALA A 277 -12.12 14.94 -8.57
C ALA A 277 -11.52 13.52 -8.54
N GLY A 278 -12.33 12.51 -8.84
CA GLY A 278 -11.95 11.10 -8.70
C GLY A 278 -12.65 10.41 -7.51
N SER A 279 -12.31 9.14 -7.31
CA SER A 279 -13.05 8.20 -6.47
C SER A 279 -12.56 8.09 -5.02
N HIS A 280 -11.48 8.79 -4.68
CA HIS A 280 -10.87 8.84 -3.35
C HIS A 280 -10.42 7.49 -2.76
N ASN A 281 -10.31 6.44 -3.57
CA ASN A 281 -9.95 5.08 -3.14
C ASN A 281 -8.54 4.61 -3.58
N GLY A 282 -7.71 5.50 -4.13
CA GLY A 282 -6.35 5.17 -4.57
C GLY A 282 -6.24 4.47 -5.93
N GLN A 283 -7.37 4.22 -6.63
CA GLN A 283 -7.40 3.36 -7.82
C GLN A 283 -7.44 4.12 -9.16
N SER A 284 -7.54 5.45 -9.19
CA SER A 284 -7.52 6.18 -10.47
C SER A 284 -6.16 6.07 -11.17
N LEU A 285 -6.12 6.32 -12.49
CA LEU A 285 -4.89 6.36 -13.28
C LEU A 285 -3.83 7.34 -12.75
N PHE A 286 -4.26 8.39 -12.04
CA PHE A 286 -3.36 9.36 -11.42
C PHE A 286 -2.80 8.85 -10.09
N GLU A 287 -3.65 8.30 -9.24
CA GLU A 287 -3.26 7.72 -7.94
C GLU A 287 -2.36 6.48 -8.11
N THR A 288 -2.73 5.55 -9.00
CA THR A 288 -1.96 4.34 -9.30
C THR A 288 -0.59 4.65 -9.90
N TYR A 289 -0.49 5.69 -10.73
CA TYR A 289 0.80 6.20 -11.20
C TYR A 289 1.66 6.77 -10.06
N ILE A 290 1.09 7.51 -9.12
CA ILE A 290 1.83 8.00 -7.94
C ILE A 290 2.27 6.83 -7.05
N ASN A 291 1.42 5.80 -6.89
CA ASN A 291 1.71 4.57 -6.17
C ASN A 291 2.89 3.81 -6.82
N GLU A 292 2.96 3.77 -8.16
CA GLU A 292 4.13 3.24 -8.88
C GLU A 292 5.38 4.12 -8.70
N MET A 293 5.25 5.44 -8.82
CA MET A 293 6.37 6.38 -8.64
C MET A 293 6.96 6.34 -7.23
N ALA A 294 6.16 6.04 -6.20
CA ALA A 294 6.64 5.82 -4.83
C ALA A 294 7.58 4.60 -4.71
N TYR A 295 7.48 3.60 -5.61
CA TYR A 295 8.41 2.47 -5.72
C TYR A 295 9.64 2.75 -6.59
N ARG A 296 9.67 3.84 -7.38
CA ARG A 296 10.79 4.12 -8.29
C ARG A 296 11.91 4.85 -7.54
N TRP A 297 13.10 4.25 -7.53
CA TRP A 297 14.31 4.76 -6.85
C TRP A 297 14.14 4.88 -5.32
N LYS A 298 15.18 5.38 -4.63
CA LYS A 298 15.22 5.65 -3.19
C LYS A 298 14.40 6.92 -2.87
N THR A 299 13.09 6.78 -3.02
CA THR A 299 12.09 7.86 -3.01
C THR A 299 11.15 7.72 -1.82
N THR A 300 10.74 8.85 -1.23
CA THR A 300 9.61 8.92 -0.29
C THR A 300 8.69 10.06 -0.73
N ILE A 301 7.39 9.80 -0.89
CA ILE A 301 6.41 10.81 -1.32
C ILE A 301 5.50 11.15 -0.13
N VAL A 302 5.30 12.45 0.11
CA VAL A 302 4.49 13.00 1.20
C VAL A 302 3.47 13.97 0.61
N ALA A 303 2.20 13.87 1.00
CA ALA A 303 1.13 14.73 0.51
C ALA A 303 0.26 15.29 1.63
N GLY A 304 -0.39 16.43 1.39
CA GLY A 304 -1.38 16.99 2.31
C GLY A 304 -2.65 16.14 2.33
N ALA A 305 -3.31 16.07 3.50
CA ALA A 305 -4.63 15.47 3.61
C ALA A 305 -5.73 16.27 2.88
N GLY A 306 -5.48 17.53 2.55
CA GLY A 306 -6.46 18.45 1.99
C GLY A 306 -7.10 19.35 3.03
N ASN A 307 -7.75 20.43 2.57
CA ASN A 307 -8.30 21.48 3.43
C ASN A 307 -9.85 21.46 3.46
N GLU A 308 -10.46 20.31 3.15
CA GLU A 308 -11.91 20.13 2.97
C GLU A 308 -12.66 19.67 4.23
N GLY A 309 -12.01 19.73 5.41
CA GLY A 309 -12.55 19.21 6.67
C GLY A 309 -13.78 19.96 7.21
N ASP A 310 -13.93 21.25 6.92
CA ASP A 310 -15.03 22.10 7.38
C ASP A 310 -15.72 22.91 6.26
N THR A 311 -15.37 22.63 5.00
CA THR A 311 -15.85 23.37 3.81
C THR A 311 -17.27 23.00 3.41
N GLY A 312 -17.68 21.75 3.65
CA GLY A 312 -18.99 21.23 3.26
C GLY A 312 -19.10 20.81 1.79
N HIS A 313 -17.98 20.54 1.11
CA HIS A 313 -17.96 20.09 -0.28
C HIS A 313 -18.09 18.56 -0.48
N HIS A 314 -18.26 17.81 0.61
CA HIS A 314 -18.45 16.35 0.59
C HIS A 314 -19.74 15.94 1.31
N MET A 315 -20.42 14.93 0.78
CA MET A 315 -21.60 14.29 1.36
C MET A 315 -21.58 12.79 1.08
N SER A 316 -21.84 11.98 2.08
CA SER A 316 -21.90 10.51 1.98
C SER A 316 -23.26 9.96 2.41
N GLY A 317 -23.52 8.68 2.13
CA GLY A 317 -24.62 7.98 2.75
C GLY A 317 -24.84 6.58 2.22
N GLN A 318 -25.86 5.92 2.78
CA GLN A 318 -26.34 4.62 2.31
C GLN A 318 -27.78 4.74 1.79
N LEU A 319 -28.02 4.14 0.64
CA LEU A 319 -29.30 3.99 -0.05
C LEU A 319 -29.78 2.54 0.02
N LYS A 320 -31.08 2.29 -0.14
CA LYS A 320 -31.66 0.94 -0.21
C LYS A 320 -32.50 0.74 -1.47
N THR A 321 -32.71 -0.52 -1.83
CA THR A 321 -33.63 -0.92 -2.91
C THR A 321 -35.03 -0.36 -2.65
N LYS A 322 -35.53 0.47 -3.57
CA LYS A 322 -36.79 1.25 -3.51
C LYS A 322 -36.83 2.35 -2.43
N GLU A 323 -35.67 2.87 -2.04
CA GLU A 323 -35.56 4.10 -1.24
C GLU A 323 -35.26 5.32 -2.13
N GLU A 324 -35.76 6.48 -1.72
CA GLU A 324 -35.34 7.80 -2.23
C GLU A 324 -34.50 8.51 -1.16
N LYS A 325 -33.35 9.08 -1.54
CA LYS A 325 -32.56 9.98 -0.67
C LYS A 325 -32.54 11.39 -1.24
N ILE A 326 -32.90 12.36 -0.39
CA ILE A 326 -32.86 13.78 -0.72
C ILE A 326 -31.57 14.38 -0.18
N VAL A 327 -30.76 14.95 -1.08
CA VAL A 327 -29.53 15.69 -0.81
C VAL A 327 -29.74 17.14 -1.25
N GLN A 328 -29.25 18.11 -0.48
CA GLN A 328 -29.41 19.52 -0.77
C GLN A 328 -28.07 20.24 -0.72
N PHE A 329 -27.86 21.14 -1.70
CA PHE A 329 -26.67 21.96 -1.80
C PHE A 329 -27.04 23.38 -2.21
N THR A 330 -26.33 24.36 -1.66
CA THR A 330 -26.42 25.75 -2.06
C THR A 330 -25.50 25.99 -3.25
N VAL A 331 -25.91 26.89 -4.15
CA VAL A 331 -25.10 27.41 -5.25
C VAL A 331 -24.99 28.92 -5.10
N SER A 332 -23.77 29.45 -5.10
CA SER A 332 -23.51 30.90 -4.99
C SER A 332 -23.92 31.67 -6.24
N SER A 333 -24.07 32.99 -6.12
CA SER A 333 -24.35 33.89 -7.25
C SER A 333 -23.16 34.12 -8.19
N THR A 334 -22.01 33.49 -7.92
CA THR A 334 -20.78 33.58 -8.74
C THR A 334 -20.40 32.26 -9.42
N GLU A 335 -21.23 31.22 -9.37
CA GLU A 335 -20.97 29.98 -10.12
C GLU A 335 -21.44 30.10 -11.58
N ALA A 336 -20.52 30.11 -12.55
CA ALA A 336 -20.87 30.04 -13.97
C ALA A 336 -21.07 28.59 -14.46
N SER A 337 -20.29 27.67 -13.88
CA SER A 337 -20.31 26.23 -14.13
C SER A 337 -19.97 25.50 -12.83
N LEU A 338 -20.76 24.50 -12.45
CA LEU A 338 -20.57 23.71 -11.24
C LEU A 338 -20.62 22.21 -11.59
N PRO A 339 -19.47 21.50 -11.61
CA PRO A 339 -19.45 20.05 -11.68
C PRO A 339 -19.76 19.44 -10.31
N LEU A 340 -20.27 18.21 -10.31
CA LEU A 340 -20.60 17.39 -9.16
C LEU A 340 -20.32 15.93 -9.53
N GLU A 341 -19.56 15.22 -8.72
CA GLU A 341 -19.30 13.78 -8.91
C GLU A 341 -20.08 12.96 -7.88
N ILE A 342 -20.86 11.97 -8.32
CA ILE A 342 -21.40 10.92 -7.45
C ILE A 342 -20.61 9.64 -7.72
N TRP A 343 -20.03 9.04 -6.69
CA TRP A 343 -19.37 7.74 -6.76
C TRP A 343 -20.15 6.69 -5.99
N THR A 344 -20.34 5.52 -6.60
CA THR A 344 -21.06 4.38 -6.00
C THR A 344 -20.58 3.06 -6.60
N SER A 345 -20.98 1.93 -6.03
CA SER A 345 -20.63 0.61 -6.54
C SER A 345 -21.27 0.36 -7.92
N TYR A 346 -20.56 -0.28 -8.85
CA TYR A 346 -21.17 -0.63 -10.15
C TYR A 346 -22.25 -1.72 -10.04
N VAL A 347 -22.30 -2.45 -8.92
CA VAL A 347 -23.40 -3.39 -8.64
C VAL A 347 -24.67 -2.72 -8.11
N ASP A 348 -24.65 -1.41 -7.86
CA ASP A 348 -25.78 -0.63 -7.33
C ASP A 348 -26.45 0.25 -8.42
N THR A 349 -27.70 -0.09 -8.76
CA THR A 349 -28.54 0.69 -9.67
C THR A 349 -29.18 1.86 -8.94
N ILE A 350 -28.56 3.02 -9.09
CA ILE A 350 -28.99 4.34 -8.61
C ILE A 350 -29.26 5.24 -9.82
N TYR A 351 -30.37 5.98 -9.78
CA TYR A 351 -30.72 7.05 -10.72
C TYR A 351 -30.83 8.41 -10.02
N VAL A 352 -30.89 9.49 -10.81
CA VAL A 352 -30.80 10.86 -10.30
C VAL A 352 -31.92 11.73 -10.83
N GLU A 353 -32.52 12.55 -9.95
CA GLU A 353 -33.35 13.70 -10.30
C GLU A 353 -32.72 14.97 -9.69
N LEU A 354 -32.79 16.09 -10.41
CA LEU A 354 -32.40 17.41 -9.91
C LEU A 354 -33.58 18.37 -9.93
N ARG A 355 -33.68 19.21 -8.90
CA ARG A 355 -34.67 20.29 -8.77
C ARG A 355 -34.01 21.65 -8.52
N THR A 356 -34.46 22.66 -9.24
CA THR A 356 -33.99 24.06 -9.10
C THR A 356 -34.48 24.70 -7.80
N PRO A 357 -33.90 25.83 -7.37
CA PRO A 357 -34.44 26.65 -6.28
C PRO A 357 -35.88 27.17 -6.53
N THR A 358 -36.35 27.20 -7.79
CA THR A 358 -37.74 27.52 -8.18
C THR A 358 -38.69 26.32 -8.18
N GLY A 359 -38.19 25.09 -7.98
CA GLY A 359 -38.99 23.86 -7.96
C GLY A 359 -39.23 23.21 -9.32
N GLU A 360 -38.55 23.68 -10.38
CA GLU A 360 -38.51 22.97 -11.67
C GLU A 360 -37.68 21.69 -11.52
N THR A 361 -38.03 20.62 -12.23
CA THR A 361 -37.36 19.31 -12.12
C THR A 361 -36.88 18.78 -13.47
N THR A 362 -35.78 18.02 -13.47
CA THR A 362 -35.35 17.20 -14.61
C THR A 362 -36.24 15.97 -14.86
N GLY A 363 -37.00 15.53 -13.85
CA GLY A 363 -37.46 14.14 -13.75
C GLY A 363 -36.31 13.17 -13.48
N ILE A 364 -36.62 11.86 -13.40
CA ILE A 364 -35.62 10.81 -13.15
C ILE A 364 -34.81 10.57 -14.42
N ILE A 365 -33.52 10.87 -14.36
CA ILE A 365 -32.55 10.62 -15.43
C ILE A 365 -31.97 9.22 -15.23
N LYS A 366 -32.15 8.35 -16.23
CA LYS A 366 -31.64 6.96 -16.21
C LYS A 366 -30.38 6.73 -17.07
N THR A 367 -30.03 7.66 -17.96
CA THR A 367 -28.96 7.51 -18.97
C THR A 367 -28.28 8.85 -19.26
N ASN A 368 -27.24 8.84 -20.10
CA ASN A 368 -26.51 10.04 -20.52
C ASN A 368 -27.45 11.06 -21.20
N GLN A 369 -27.57 12.26 -20.62
CA GLN A 369 -28.55 13.24 -21.07
C GLN A 369 -28.07 14.69 -20.91
N LYS A 370 -28.42 15.52 -21.90
CA LYS A 370 -28.36 16.98 -21.82
C LYS A 370 -29.78 17.52 -21.65
N ILE A 371 -29.99 18.33 -20.62
CA ILE A 371 -31.28 18.97 -20.30
C ILE A 371 -31.02 20.47 -20.07
N THR A 372 -32.03 21.32 -20.23
CA THR A 372 -31.99 22.72 -19.77
C THR A 372 -33.26 22.99 -18.97
N ILE A 373 -33.12 23.52 -17.75
CA ILE A 373 -34.21 23.94 -16.85
C ILE A 373 -33.89 25.33 -16.31
N GLY A 374 -34.88 26.23 -16.24
CA GLY A 374 -34.61 27.67 -16.10
C GLY A 374 -33.54 28.16 -17.08
N THR A 375 -32.53 28.87 -16.55
CA THR A 375 -31.32 29.33 -17.26
C THR A 375 -30.11 28.38 -17.07
N THR A 376 -30.34 27.14 -16.62
CA THR A 376 -29.26 26.18 -16.32
C THR A 376 -29.33 24.98 -17.24
N THR A 377 -28.29 24.80 -18.05
CA THR A 377 -28.05 23.56 -18.79
C THR A 377 -27.38 22.55 -17.87
N ILE A 378 -27.91 21.33 -17.84
CA ILE A 378 -27.40 20.20 -17.09
C ILE A 378 -26.86 19.17 -18.08
N LEU A 379 -25.60 18.81 -17.92
CA LEU A 379 -24.96 17.69 -18.60
C LEU A 379 -24.83 16.57 -17.57
N MET A 380 -25.46 15.41 -17.81
CA MET A 380 -25.34 14.24 -16.95
C MET A 380 -24.76 13.06 -17.72
N TYR A 381 -23.72 12.45 -17.15
CA TYR A 381 -23.05 11.27 -17.65
C TYR A 381 -23.08 10.16 -16.60
N MET A 382 -23.84 9.11 -16.89
CA MET A 382 -23.82 7.83 -16.19
C MET A 382 -22.61 7.05 -16.71
N GLY A 383 -21.56 6.97 -15.89
CA GLY A 383 -20.32 6.28 -16.24
C GLY A 383 -20.39 4.77 -16.01
N GLU A 384 -19.66 4.06 -16.87
CA GLU A 384 -19.36 2.63 -16.74
C GLU A 384 -18.00 2.43 -16.04
N PRO A 385 -17.73 1.25 -15.45
CA PRO A 385 -16.45 0.94 -14.81
C PRO A 385 -15.35 0.86 -15.86
N ASN A 386 -14.14 1.26 -15.46
CA ASN A 386 -12.96 1.25 -16.32
C ASN A 386 -11.96 0.18 -15.84
N PRO A 387 -10.94 -0.20 -16.64
CA PRO A 387 -10.01 -1.27 -16.27
C PRO A 387 -9.31 -1.06 -14.92
N TYR A 388 -9.20 0.17 -14.43
CA TYR A 388 -8.49 0.46 -13.18
C TYR A 388 -9.42 0.46 -11.96
N GLN A 389 -10.73 0.64 -12.12
CA GLN A 389 -11.64 0.94 -11.02
C GLN A 389 -13.05 0.32 -11.17
N GLN A 390 -13.50 -0.38 -10.14
CA GLN A 390 -14.78 -1.12 -10.11
C GLN A 390 -16.01 -0.25 -9.77
N SER A 391 -15.83 0.87 -9.07
CA SER A 391 -16.90 1.81 -8.75
C SER A 391 -17.18 2.76 -9.91
N ARG A 392 -18.46 3.13 -10.08
CA ARG A 392 -18.94 3.96 -11.19
C ARG A 392 -19.11 5.42 -10.78
N GLN A 393 -18.88 6.32 -11.73
CA GLN A 393 -19.13 7.76 -11.61
C GLN A 393 -20.50 8.09 -12.19
N ILE A 394 -21.28 8.95 -11.53
CA ILE A 394 -22.32 9.76 -12.18
C ILE A 394 -21.81 11.18 -12.15
N TYR A 395 -21.35 11.67 -13.31
CA TYR A 395 -20.77 13.00 -13.45
C TYR A 395 -21.84 13.98 -13.93
N ILE A 396 -22.00 15.09 -13.21
CA ILE A 396 -23.04 16.08 -13.44
C ILE A 396 -22.36 17.44 -13.58
N VAL A 397 -22.70 18.21 -14.62
CA VAL A 397 -22.26 19.61 -14.76
C VAL A 397 -23.48 20.51 -14.93
N LEU A 398 -23.67 21.42 -13.98
CA LEU A 398 -24.55 22.57 -14.13
C LEU A 398 -23.76 23.67 -14.86
N HIS A 399 -24.34 24.29 -15.89
CA HIS A 399 -23.72 25.36 -16.65
C HIS A 399 -24.78 26.39 -17.05
N SER A 400 -24.52 27.68 -16.82
CA SER A 400 -25.48 28.73 -17.17
C SER A 400 -25.65 28.91 -18.69
N THR A 401 -26.85 29.29 -19.14
CA THR A 401 -27.06 29.84 -20.49
C THR A 401 -26.76 31.33 -20.58
N ASP A 402 -26.84 32.06 -19.46
CA ASP A 402 -26.90 33.53 -19.41
C ASP A 402 -25.90 34.14 -18.40
N GLY A 403 -24.81 33.43 -18.10
CA GLY A 403 -23.68 33.90 -17.29
C GLY A 403 -23.49 33.13 -15.98
N TRP A 404 -24.49 33.16 -15.08
CA TRP A 404 -24.44 32.52 -13.76
C TRP A 404 -25.53 31.47 -13.59
N ILE A 405 -25.25 30.40 -12.84
CA ILE A 405 -26.23 29.39 -12.44
C ILE A 405 -27.24 30.04 -11.49
N GLN A 406 -28.48 29.53 -11.47
CA GLN A 406 -29.50 29.99 -10.53
C GLN A 406 -29.05 29.75 -9.08
N SER A 407 -28.68 30.83 -8.37
CA SER A 407 -28.23 30.77 -6.98
C SER A 407 -29.35 30.37 -6.02
N GLY A 408 -29.00 29.65 -4.95
CA GLY A 408 -29.93 29.17 -3.93
C GLY A 408 -29.79 27.67 -3.67
N ILE A 409 -30.75 27.08 -2.96
CA ILE A 409 -30.73 25.66 -2.60
C ILE A 409 -31.26 24.81 -3.76
N TRP A 410 -30.36 24.05 -4.38
CA TRP A 410 -30.70 22.97 -5.31
C TRP A 410 -30.97 21.68 -4.53
N THR A 411 -31.83 20.82 -5.08
CA THR A 411 -32.15 19.52 -4.48
C THR A 411 -31.82 18.40 -5.47
N LEU A 412 -30.95 17.49 -5.03
CA LEU A 412 -30.56 16.25 -5.70
C LEU A 412 -31.33 15.09 -5.06
N ILE A 413 -31.94 14.23 -5.86
CA ILE A 413 -32.68 13.06 -5.36
C ILE A 413 -32.10 11.81 -5.98
N LEU A 414 -31.62 10.90 -5.12
CA LEU A 414 -31.09 9.59 -5.50
C LEU A 414 -32.20 8.54 -5.37
N HIS A 415 -32.44 7.80 -6.45
CA HIS A 415 -33.48 6.78 -6.57
C HIS A 415 -32.83 5.40 -6.65
N GLY A 416 -32.99 4.54 -5.64
CA GLY A 416 -32.39 3.20 -5.61
C GLY A 416 -33.31 2.14 -6.20
N GLU A 417 -32.91 1.45 -7.27
CA GLU A 417 -33.73 0.43 -7.94
C GLU A 417 -33.30 -1.01 -7.60
N ASN A 418 -31.99 -1.29 -7.61
CA ASN A 418 -31.40 -2.59 -7.27
C ASN A 418 -30.08 -2.32 -6.54
N ILE A 419 -30.07 -2.50 -5.21
CA ILE A 419 -28.96 -2.08 -4.34
C ILE A 419 -28.41 -3.27 -3.56
N VAL A 420 -27.08 -3.38 -3.54
CA VAL A 420 -26.29 -4.42 -2.86
C VAL A 420 -25.63 -3.85 -1.60
N ASN A 421 -24.75 -2.84 -1.72
CA ASN A 421 -24.15 -2.18 -0.55
C ASN A 421 -24.72 -0.77 -0.29
N GLY A 422 -25.15 -0.08 -1.36
CA GLY A 422 -25.87 1.19 -1.29
C GLY A 422 -25.04 2.40 -0.91
N ILE A 423 -23.72 2.26 -0.78
CA ILE A 423 -22.83 3.34 -0.40
C ILE A 423 -22.72 4.30 -1.59
N TYR A 424 -22.97 5.57 -1.32
CA TYR A 424 -22.77 6.66 -2.26
C TYR A 424 -21.96 7.79 -1.63
N GLN A 425 -21.18 8.46 -2.47
CA GLN A 425 -20.31 9.58 -2.12
C GLN A 425 -20.57 10.68 -3.13
N ILE A 426 -20.62 11.93 -2.69
CA ILE A 426 -20.96 13.07 -3.52
C ILE A 426 -19.97 14.19 -3.24
N TRP A 427 -19.35 14.69 -4.32
CA TRP A 427 -18.25 15.63 -4.26
C TRP A 427 -18.54 16.87 -5.11
N LEU A 428 -18.44 18.03 -4.46
CA LEU A 428 -18.25 19.33 -5.09
C LEU A 428 -16.73 19.58 -5.22
N PRO A 429 -16.29 20.48 -6.13
CA PRO A 429 -14.90 20.94 -6.20
C PRO A 429 -14.34 21.44 -4.85
N VAL A 430 -13.01 21.50 -4.77
CA VAL A 430 -12.29 22.06 -3.61
C VAL A 430 -12.56 23.55 -3.41
N ALA A 431 -12.33 24.05 -2.20
CA ALA A 431 -12.72 25.40 -1.78
C ALA A 431 -12.12 26.54 -2.61
N GLU A 432 -10.92 26.39 -3.19
CA GLU A 432 -10.31 27.42 -4.04
C GLU A 432 -10.84 27.42 -5.49
N ALA A 433 -11.83 26.55 -5.80
CA ALA A 433 -12.58 26.54 -7.05
C ALA A 433 -13.96 27.22 -6.97
N LEU A 434 -14.49 27.45 -5.75
CA LEU A 434 -15.91 27.77 -5.53
C LEU A 434 -16.13 29.12 -4.82
N GLY A 435 -17.32 29.70 -5.01
CA GLY A 435 -17.81 30.78 -4.16
C GLY A 435 -18.17 30.28 -2.75
N LYS A 436 -17.87 31.08 -1.73
CA LYS A 436 -17.95 30.72 -0.28
C LYS A 436 -19.31 30.23 0.25
N GLU A 437 -20.38 30.33 -0.54
CA GLU A 437 -21.73 29.89 -0.16
C GLU A 437 -22.15 28.60 -0.90
N THR A 438 -21.33 28.10 -1.83
CA THR A 438 -21.57 26.84 -2.55
C THR A 438 -21.13 25.65 -1.70
N GLY A 439 -22.03 24.70 -1.41
CA GLY A 439 -21.75 23.60 -0.49
C GLY A 439 -23.00 22.82 -0.10
N PHE A 440 -22.84 21.61 0.46
CA PHE A 440 -23.98 20.83 0.96
C PHE A 440 -24.60 21.48 2.21
N THR A 441 -25.93 21.45 2.33
CA THR A 441 -26.62 21.98 3.52
C THR A 441 -26.52 21.05 4.74
N ARG A 442 -26.07 19.81 4.50
CA ARG A 442 -25.79 18.76 5.50
C ARG A 442 -24.61 17.90 5.00
N PRO A 443 -23.36 18.38 5.10
CA PRO A 443 -22.20 17.65 4.61
C PRO A 443 -21.78 16.51 5.55
N THR A 444 -20.95 15.61 5.04
CA THR A 444 -20.18 14.67 5.88
C THR A 444 -18.81 15.29 6.18
N THR A 445 -18.31 15.12 7.42
CA THR A 445 -17.01 15.68 7.86
C THR A 445 -15.83 14.68 7.75
N TYR A 446 -16.14 13.41 7.48
CA TYR A 446 -15.23 12.28 7.27
C TYR A 446 -15.27 11.83 5.80
N GLY A 447 -14.16 11.30 5.31
CA GLY A 447 -13.94 10.99 3.88
C GLY A 447 -13.30 12.14 3.09
N THR A 448 -13.09 13.29 3.72
CA THR A 448 -12.61 14.57 3.18
C THR A 448 -11.11 14.62 2.82
N ILE A 449 -10.48 13.47 2.54
CA ILE A 449 -9.07 13.41 2.10
C ILE A 449 -8.99 13.71 0.59
N THR A 450 -8.33 14.79 0.19
CA THR A 450 -8.18 15.14 -1.24
C THR A 450 -7.20 14.22 -1.96
N VAL A 451 -7.49 13.85 -3.22
CA VAL A 451 -6.55 13.14 -4.10
C VAL A 451 -5.33 14.04 -4.38
N PRO A 452 -4.06 13.63 -4.17
CA PRO A 452 -3.57 12.25 -4.03
C PRO A 452 -3.24 11.81 -2.59
N GLY A 453 -3.73 12.50 -1.56
CA GLY A 453 -3.62 12.04 -0.15
C GLY A 453 -4.33 10.71 0.13
N THR A 454 -5.12 10.22 -0.82
CA THR A 454 -5.76 8.90 -0.85
C THR A 454 -4.85 7.76 -1.31
N VAL A 455 -3.66 8.07 -1.86
CA VAL A 455 -2.70 7.06 -2.31
C VAL A 455 -2.12 6.27 -1.13
N GLU A 456 -2.11 4.95 -1.29
CA GLU A 456 -1.61 3.95 -0.35
C GLU A 456 -0.20 4.27 0.17
N ARG A 457 0.81 4.27 -0.72
CA ARG A 457 2.25 4.43 -0.43
C ARG A 457 2.73 5.87 -0.34
N VAL A 458 1.80 6.81 -0.20
CA VAL A 458 2.10 8.21 0.13
C VAL A 458 1.90 8.39 1.62
N ILE A 459 2.75 9.22 2.23
CA ILE A 459 2.59 9.67 3.60
C ILE A 459 1.65 10.89 3.58
N THR A 460 0.42 10.69 3.98
CA THR A 460 -0.66 11.68 3.98
C THR A 460 -0.71 12.40 5.31
N VAL A 461 -0.62 13.73 5.28
CA VAL A 461 -0.36 14.56 6.45
C VAL A 461 -1.54 15.48 6.76
N GLY A 462 -2.20 15.26 7.88
CA GLY A 462 -3.19 16.18 8.44
C GLY A 462 -2.54 17.35 9.19
N ALA A 463 -3.30 18.40 9.46
CA ALA A 463 -2.83 19.62 10.12
C ALA A 463 -3.43 19.77 11.52
N TYR A 464 -2.57 20.07 12.50
CA TYR A 464 -3.00 20.53 13.83
C TYR A 464 -2.33 21.85 14.21
N ASN A 465 -2.85 22.50 15.25
CA ASN A 465 -2.29 23.73 15.81
C ASN A 465 -1.34 23.41 16.97
N GLY A 466 -0.04 23.39 16.68
CA GLY A 466 1.02 23.13 17.68
C GLY A 466 1.16 24.17 18.80
N THR A 467 0.28 25.19 18.87
CA THR A 467 0.19 26.13 20.00
C THR A 467 -0.95 25.76 20.98
N THR A 468 -1.92 24.95 20.54
CA THR A 468 -3.11 24.56 21.33
C THR A 468 -3.35 23.04 21.36
N ASP A 469 -2.41 22.26 20.81
CA ASP A 469 -2.48 20.81 20.49
C ASP A 469 -3.78 20.35 19.80
N SER A 470 -4.54 21.28 19.20
CA SER A 470 -5.87 21.00 18.66
C SER A 470 -5.82 20.75 17.14
N MET A 471 -6.48 19.68 16.68
CA MET A 471 -6.72 19.40 15.26
C MET A 471 -7.28 20.62 14.51
N ALA A 472 -6.80 20.91 13.31
CA ALA A 472 -7.31 22.02 12.51
C ALA A 472 -8.66 21.67 11.89
N SER A 473 -9.62 22.60 11.94
CA SER A 473 -11.00 22.36 11.46
C SER A 473 -11.06 22.02 9.97
N PHE A 474 -10.23 22.69 9.17
CA PHE A 474 -10.07 22.45 7.73
C PHE A 474 -9.37 21.13 7.38
N SER A 475 -8.64 20.50 8.30
CA SER A 475 -7.83 19.33 7.92
C SER A 475 -8.72 18.16 7.49
N GLY A 476 -8.48 17.64 6.29
CA GLY A 476 -9.17 16.47 5.74
C GLY A 476 -9.06 15.25 6.67
N ARG A 477 -10.11 14.43 6.68
CA ARG A 477 -10.29 13.26 7.55
C ARG A 477 -10.62 12.03 6.70
N GLY A 478 -10.07 10.87 7.03
CA GLY A 478 -10.38 9.62 6.34
C GLY A 478 -11.81 9.13 6.58
N SER A 479 -12.13 7.95 6.06
CA SER A 479 -13.34 7.19 6.41
C SER A 479 -13.08 5.72 6.12
N LEU A 480 -13.27 4.86 7.13
CA LEU A 480 -13.13 3.41 7.00
C LEU A 480 -14.20 2.77 6.09
N GLU A 481 -15.29 3.48 5.79
CA GLU A 481 -16.29 3.06 4.79
C GLU A 481 -15.82 3.28 3.34
N LEU A 482 -14.79 4.11 3.15
CA LEU A 482 -14.28 4.56 1.84
C LEU A 482 -12.92 3.95 1.50
N ASN A 483 -12.04 3.87 2.50
CA ASN A 483 -10.71 3.31 2.40
C ASN A 483 -10.45 2.51 3.69
N PRO A 484 -10.22 1.19 3.62
CA PRO A 484 -10.03 0.37 4.82
C PRO A 484 -8.76 0.71 5.61
N ARG A 485 -7.85 1.50 5.03
CA ARG A 485 -6.61 1.96 5.69
C ARG A 485 -6.79 3.37 6.24
N ILE A 486 -6.32 3.59 7.47
CA ILE A 486 -6.42 4.88 8.16
C ILE A 486 -5.73 5.99 7.36
N LYS A 487 -6.44 7.09 7.14
CA LYS A 487 -5.93 8.36 6.60
C LYS A 487 -6.48 9.54 7.43
N PRO A 488 -5.74 10.65 7.62
CA PRO A 488 -4.32 10.82 7.28
C PRO A 488 -3.46 9.80 8.02
N ASP A 489 -2.25 9.51 7.54
CA ASP A 489 -1.40 8.53 8.23
C ASP A 489 -0.87 9.12 9.55
N LEU A 490 -0.54 10.43 9.58
CA LEU A 490 -0.23 11.18 10.81
C LEU A 490 -0.55 12.67 10.64
N VAL A 491 -0.47 13.44 11.73
CA VAL A 491 -0.60 14.92 11.68
C VAL A 491 0.71 15.63 11.98
N ALA A 492 0.90 16.82 11.39
CA ALA A 492 2.00 17.72 11.71
C ALA A 492 1.50 19.17 11.89
N PRO A 493 2.29 20.07 12.50
CA PRO A 493 1.84 21.44 12.73
C PRO A 493 1.59 22.17 11.41
N GLY A 494 0.36 22.64 11.21
CA GLY A 494 -0.10 23.23 9.94
C GLY A 494 -0.88 24.54 10.11
N VAL A 495 -0.83 25.17 11.29
CA VAL A 495 -1.54 26.42 11.60
C VAL A 495 -0.55 27.51 11.98
N ASN A 496 -0.69 28.68 11.35
CA ASN A 496 0.11 29.88 11.57
C ASN A 496 1.63 29.66 11.43
N ILE A 497 2.08 28.84 10.47
CA ILE A 497 3.50 28.54 10.26
C ILE A 497 4.19 29.68 9.50
N THR A 498 5.26 30.24 10.06
CA THR A 498 6.04 31.34 9.47
C THR A 498 7.24 30.81 8.68
N ALA A 499 7.32 31.09 7.38
CA ALA A 499 8.40 30.61 6.50
C ALA A 499 8.68 31.61 5.35
N PRO A 500 9.78 31.46 4.58
CA PRO A 500 10.20 32.35 3.50
C PRO A 500 9.11 32.76 2.50
N ALA A 501 9.18 33.99 2.00
CA ALA A 501 8.25 34.57 1.03
C ALA A 501 8.97 35.16 -0.20
N PRO A 502 8.34 35.18 -1.39
CA PRO A 502 8.90 35.82 -2.57
C PRO A 502 9.15 37.32 -2.37
N GLY A 503 10.24 37.83 -2.94
CA GLY A 503 10.69 39.21 -2.76
C GLY A 503 11.59 39.43 -1.54
N GLY A 504 11.68 38.45 -0.62
CA GLY A 504 12.50 38.54 0.59
C GLY A 504 11.68 38.62 1.87
N GLY A 505 12.15 37.95 2.91
CA GLY A 505 11.49 37.92 4.22
C GLY A 505 10.58 36.71 4.38
N TYR A 506 9.62 36.81 5.31
CA TYR A 506 8.83 35.66 5.78
C TYR A 506 7.35 36.01 5.84
N SER A 507 6.49 35.04 5.53
CA SER A 507 5.03 35.13 5.66
C SER A 507 4.49 33.98 6.52
N THR A 508 3.27 34.16 7.04
CA THR A 508 2.61 33.18 7.92
C THR A 508 1.38 32.61 7.21
N LEU A 509 1.33 31.28 7.09
CA LEU A 509 0.25 30.55 6.39
C LEU A 509 -0.28 29.39 7.25
N SER A 510 -1.47 28.91 6.89
CA SER A 510 -2.15 27.76 7.50
C SER A 510 -2.70 26.84 6.41
N GLY A 511 -2.61 25.53 6.63
CA GLY A 511 -3.08 24.50 5.70
C GLY A 511 -2.38 23.16 5.93
N THR A 512 -2.95 22.06 5.42
CA THR A 512 -2.22 20.77 5.33
C THR A 512 -0.96 20.90 4.47
N SER A 513 -0.94 21.84 3.53
CA SER A 513 0.22 22.30 2.79
C SER A 513 1.42 22.75 3.63
N MET A 514 1.21 23.22 4.87
CA MET A 514 2.29 23.61 5.81
C MET A 514 2.68 22.46 6.74
N ALA A 515 1.80 21.49 6.97
CA ALA A 515 2.09 20.28 7.73
C ALA A 515 2.96 19.29 6.91
N THR A 516 2.62 19.10 5.63
CA THR A 516 3.33 18.24 4.65
C THR A 516 4.86 18.44 4.58
N PRO A 517 5.41 19.67 4.51
CA PRO A 517 6.85 19.89 4.45
C PRO A 517 7.59 19.57 5.75
N HIS A 518 6.93 19.62 6.91
CA HIS A 518 7.54 19.14 8.17
C HIS A 518 7.88 17.64 8.06
N VAL A 519 6.92 16.86 7.54
CA VAL A 519 7.06 15.41 7.36
C VAL A 519 8.01 15.08 6.20
N THR A 520 8.00 15.86 5.12
CA THR A 520 8.96 15.69 4.00
C THR A 520 10.41 15.88 4.47
N GLY A 521 10.68 16.93 5.24
CA GLY A 521 11.99 17.12 5.84
C GLY A 521 12.34 16.02 6.85
N ALA A 522 11.39 15.56 7.65
CA ALA A 522 11.60 14.48 8.61
C ALA A 522 11.95 13.14 7.93
N ALA A 523 11.30 12.85 6.79
CA ALA A 523 11.66 11.76 5.89
C ALA A 523 13.10 11.93 5.34
N ALA A 524 13.50 13.15 4.95
CA ALA A 524 14.86 13.42 4.50
C ALA A 524 15.92 13.19 5.62
N LEU A 525 15.62 13.52 6.88
CA LEU A 525 16.51 13.24 8.01
C LEU A 525 16.62 11.72 8.30
N LEU A 526 15.53 10.97 8.18
CA LEU A 526 15.57 9.49 8.23
C LEU A 526 16.41 8.90 7.08
N MET A 527 16.23 9.41 5.86
CA MET A 527 17.02 8.99 4.69
C MET A 527 18.51 9.33 4.83
N GLU A 528 18.87 10.45 5.48
CA GLU A 528 20.28 10.73 5.82
C GLU A 528 20.80 9.66 6.80
N TRP A 529 20.09 9.41 7.89
CA TRP A 529 20.50 8.47 8.94
C TRP A 529 20.66 7.04 8.43
N GLY A 530 19.73 6.57 7.59
CA GLY A 530 19.76 5.23 7.02
C GLY A 530 20.68 5.12 5.82
N ILE A 531 20.36 5.84 4.74
CA ILE A 531 20.95 5.63 3.42
C ILE A 531 22.32 6.31 3.32
N VAL A 532 22.42 7.59 3.70
CA VAL A 532 23.66 8.37 3.54
C VAL A 532 24.71 7.99 4.60
N ARG A 533 24.29 7.78 5.85
CA ARG A 533 25.17 7.34 6.95
C ARG A 533 25.28 5.80 7.06
N GLY A 534 24.80 5.06 6.07
CA GLY A 534 25.04 3.62 5.90
C GLY A 534 24.43 2.69 6.96
N ARG A 535 23.46 3.15 7.76
CA ARG A 535 22.80 2.35 8.81
C ARG A 535 21.69 1.46 8.27
N ASP A 536 21.02 1.89 7.19
CA ASP A 536 19.94 1.17 6.51
C ASP A 536 19.78 1.68 5.06
N PRO A 537 20.32 0.98 4.04
CA PRO A 537 20.30 1.43 2.64
C PRO A 537 18.90 1.40 2.00
N PHE A 538 17.90 0.85 2.71
CA PHE A 538 16.51 0.71 2.27
C PHE A 538 15.52 1.59 3.06
N LEU A 539 16.02 2.58 3.81
CA LEU A 539 15.19 3.52 4.57
C LEU A 539 14.55 4.60 3.67
N TYR A 540 13.58 4.19 2.85
CA TYR A 540 12.75 5.03 1.99
C TYR A 540 11.32 4.45 1.87
N GLY A 541 10.38 5.20 1.27
CA GLY A 541 9.01 4.75 1.01
C GLY A 541 8.28 4.25 2.27
N GLU A 542 7.62 3.10 2.18
CA GLU A 542 6.87 2.48 3.29
C GLU A 542 7.72 2.22 4.54
N LYS A 543 9.04 2.03 4.39
CA LYS A 543 9.94 1.88 5.55
C LYS A 543 10.07 3.19 6.34
N VAL A 544 10.18 4.32 5.65
CA VAL A 544 10.18 5.65 6.30
C VAL A 544 8.80 5.94 6.89
N LYS A 545 7.72 5.59 6.18
CA LYS A 545 6.34 5.69 6.67
C LYS A 545 6.17 4.95 8.00
N ALA A 546 6.44 3.65 8.05
CA ALA A 546 6.31 2.82 9.26
C ALA A 546 7.08 3.39 10.46
N TYR A 547 8.33 3.84 10.27
CA TYR A 547 9.09 4.49 11.34
C TYR A 547 8.48 5.82 11.82
N LEU A 548 7.91 6.63 10.93
CA LEU A 548 7.22 7.87 11.30
C LEU A 548 5.92 7.59 12.07
N LEU A 549 5.11 6.60 11.66
CA LEU A 549 3.89 6.19 12.38
C LEU A 549 4.20 5.65 13.79
N ARG A 550 5.27 4.87 13.91
CA ARG A 550 5.75 4.36 15.20
C ARG A 550 6.28 5.46 16.11
N GLY A 551 6.98 6.45 15.55
CA GLY A 551 7.45 7.61 16.30
C GLY A 551 6.36 8.60 16.70
N ALA A 552 5.16 8.52 16.12
CA ALA A 552 4.11 9.51 16.34
C ALA A 552 3.64 9.57 17.82
N GLN A 553 3.48 10.78 18.33
CA GLN A 553 2.98 11.05 19.68
C GLN A 553 1.45 10.96 19.76
N ARG A 554 0.96 10.58 20.94
CA ARG A 554 -0.46 10.33 21.25
C ARG A 554 -0.82 11.05 22.56
N THR A 555 -0.69 12.37 22.53
CA THR A 555 -0.89 13.28 23.66
C THR A 555 -2.36 13.31 24.11
N GLU A 556 -3.29 13.23 23.18
CA GLU A 556 -4.74 13.22 23.43
C GLU A 556 -5.21 11.86 23.98
N HIS A 557 -4.96 11.60 25.27
CA HIS A 557 -5.22 10.30 25.93
C HIS A 557 -6.71 9.85 25.98
N PHE A 558 -7.65 10.68 25.52
CA PHE A 558 -9.06 10.30 25.35
C PHE A 558 -9.41 9.89 23.91
N LEU A 559 -8.47 10.03 22.96
CA LEU A 559 -8.62 9.51 21.61
C LEU A 559 -8.07 8.08 21.52
N ASN A 560 -8.86 7.19 20.92
CA ASN A 560 -8.33 5.92 20.45
C ASN A 560 -7.45 6.20 19.22
N TYR A 561 -6.30 5.53 19.13
CA TYR A 561 -5.42 5.54 17.97
C TYR A 561 -5.28 4.11 17.43
N PRO A 562 -5.11 3.92 16.11
CA PRO A 562 -5.20 4.95 15.07
C PRO A 562 -6.67 5.38 14.82
N ASN A 563 -6.87 6.58 14.26
CA ASN A 563 -8.21 7.08 13.88
C ASN A 563 -8.18 7.97 12.64
N GLU A 564 -9.34 8.20 12.00
CA GLU A 564 -9.47 8.91 10.72
C GLU A 564 -9.20 10.43 10.80
N THR A 565 -8.75 10.96 11.94
CA THR A 565 -8.50 12.39 12.13
C THR A 565 -7.04 12.68 12.46
N TRP A 566 -6.48 12.03 13.48
CA TRP A 566 -5.07 12.17 13.87
C TRP A 566 -4.16 11.12 13.22
N GLY A 567 -4.72 10.15 12.50
CA GLY A 567 -3.96 9.00 12.01
C GLY A 567 -3.39 8.17 13.15
N TYR A 568 -2.10 7.85 13.07
CA TYR A 568 -1.34 7.17 14.12
C TYR A 568 -0.77 8.12 15.20
N GLY A 569 -0.97 9.44 15.09
CA GLY A 569 -0.49 10.44 16.06
C GLY A 569 0.07 11.71 15.43
N SER A 570 0.59 12.63 16.25
CA SER A 570 1.38 13.78 15.79
C SER A 570 2.84 13.39 15.51
N LEU A 571 3.45 13.97 14.48
CA LEU A 571 4.86 13.75 14.11
C LEU A 571 5.78 13.92 15.33
N CYS A 572 6.64 12.93 15.63
CA CYS A 572 7.79 13.12 16.53
C CYS A 572 9.01 12.35 16.03
N LEU A 573 9.86 13.03 15.26
CA LEU A 573 10.99 12.43 14.56
C LEU A 573 12.00 11.72 15.50
N ARG A 574 12.24 12.26 16.70
CA ARG A 574 13.13 11.64 17.71
C ARG A 574 12.73 10.18 18.01
N ASN A 575 11.43 9.93 18.12
CA ASN A 575 10.89 8.64 18.49
C ASN A 575 10.81 7.69 17.27
N SER A 576 10.93 8.21 16.04
CA SER A 576 10.86 7.42 14.81
C SER A 576 12.05 6.49 14.61
N PHE A 577 13.25 6.87 15.07
CA PHE A 577 14.48 6.09 14.84
C PHE A 577 14.49 4.72 15.54
N PRO A 578 15.14 3.69 14.98
CA PRO A 578 15.32 2.41 15.64
C PRO A 578 16.05 2.53 16.99
N LEU A 579 15.42 2.03 18.06
CA LEU A 579 16.04 1.95 19.39
C LEU A 579 17.30 1.09 19.28
N SER A 580 18.45 1.70 19.54
CA SER A 580 19.75 1.07 19.33
C SER A 580 20.15 0.24 20.54
N GLY A 581 19.96 -1.08 20.45
CA GLY A 581 20.78 -2.01 21.23
C GLY A 581 22.26 -1.75 20.91
N SER A 582 23.12 -1.74 21.92
CA SER A 582 24.49 -1.27 21.80
C SER A 582 25.33 -2.14 20.86
N ARG A 583 25.64 -1.62 19.66
CA ARG A 583 26.72 -2.17 18.82
C ARG A 583 28.08 -1.88 19.46
N SER A 584 28.47 -2.73 20.40
CA SER A 584 29.90 -3.00 20.62
C SER A 584 30.41 -3.78 19.41
N PHE A 585 31.13 -3.12 18.51
CA PHE A 585 32.00 -3.82 17.56
C PHE A 585 33.24 -4.30 18.34
N SER A 586 33.08 -5.39 19.10
CA SER A 586 34.22 -6.18 19.54
C SER A 586 34.86 -6.81 18.32
N SER A 587 36.07 -6.37 17.98
CA SER A 587 36.92 -7.05 17.00
C SER A 587 37.13 -8.50 17.44
N MET A 588 36.54 -9.45 16.72
CA MET A 588 36.99 -10.84 16.80
C MET A 588 38.39 -10.89 16.18
N GLU A 589 39.35 -11.42 16.92
CA GLU A 589 40.72 -11.59 16.43
C GLU A 589 40.72 -12.59 15.27
N GLU A 590 41.33 -12.21 14.16
CA GLU A 590 41.59 -13.13 13.05
C GLU A 590 42.53 -14.24 13.53
N GLN A 591 42.02 -15.46 13.70
CA GLN A 591 42.88 -16.63 13.69
C GLN A 591 43.18 -16.98 12.24
N PRO A 592 44.46 -16.94 11.79
CA PRO A 592 44.80 -17.35 10.43
C PRO A 592 44.58 -18.85 10.29
N MET A 593 43.56 -19.23 9.52
CA MET A 593 43.36 -20.60 9.10
C MET A 593 44.31 -20.87 7.92
N ASP A 594 45.22 -21.83 8.07
CA ASP A 594 46.23 -22.12 7.05
C ASP A 594 45.57 -22.48 5.70
N PHE A 595 45.91 -21.74 4.65
CA PHE A 595 45.48 -22.05 3.29
C PHE A 595 46.12 -23.36 2.82
N ILE A 596 45.30 -24.37 2.57
CA ILE A 596 45.69 -25.49 1.71
C ILE A 596 45.54 -25.02 0.27
N ASP A 597 46.63 -24.48 -0.29
CA ASP A 597 46.72 -24.19 -1.73
C ASP A 597 46.52 -25.45 -2.57
N GLY A 598 45.81 -25.31 -3.70
CA GLY A 598 45.79 -26.30 -4.77
C GLY A 598 44.52 -27.15 -4.90
N VAL A 599 43.43 -26.53 -5.36
CA VAL A 599 42.40 -27.24 -6.14
C VAL A 599 42.28 -26.55 -7.50
N ASP A 600 43.01 -27.07 -8.50
CA ASP A 600 42.85 -26.66 -9.90
C ASP A 600 41.45 -27.03 -10.41
N LEU A 601 40.68 -26.03 -10.84
CA LEU A 601 39.40 -26.20 -11.54
C LEU A 601 39.37 -25.50 -12.91
N GLU A 602 40.50 -25.53 -13.63
CA GLU A 602 40.49 -25.28 -15.09
C GLU A 602 40.12 -26.56 -15.87
N LYS A 603 38.81 -26.81 -16.01
CA LYS A 603 38.09 -27.60 -17.04
C LYS A 603 36.63 -27.82 -16.59
N GLU A 604 35.62 -27.85 -17.45
CA GLU A 604 35.58 -27.81 -18.93
C GLU A 604 34.65 -26.69 -19.42
N SER A 605 34.90 -26.13 -20.62
CA SER A 605 34.12 -25.04 -21.21
C SER A 605 33.54 -25.38 -22.59
N SER A 606 32.75 -26.46 -22.69
CA SER A 606 32.11 -26.82 -23.98
C SER A 606 30.81 -27.65 -23.93
N MET A 607 29.89 -27.41 -22.99
CA MET A 607 28.45 -27.70 -23.19
C MET A 607 27.52 -27.03 -22.16
N ASP A 608 26.49 -26.34 -22.67
CA ASP A 608 25.19 -25.98 -22.05
C ASP A 608 25.07 -25.72 -20.53
N THR A 609 26.04 -25.02 -19.93
CA THR A 609 26.06 -24.72 -18.48
C THR A 609 24.85 -23.93 -17.96
N LYS A 610 24.13 -23.22 -18.84
CA LYS A 610 22.97 -22.37 -18.48
C LYS A 610 21.73 -23.13 -18.03
N ASN A 611 21.49 -24.31 -18.61
CA ASN A 611 20.32 -25.13 -18.25
C ASN A 611 20.52 -25.76 -16.86
N PHE A 612 21.79 -25.94 -16.47
CA PHE A 612 22.20 -26.65 -15.26
C PHE A 612 21.93 -25.86 -13.96
N SER A 613 22.18 -24.54 -13.92
CA SER A 613 22.01 -23.73 -12.70
C SER A 613 20.54 -23.63 -12.23
N ILE A 614 19.61 -23.64 -13.18
CA ILE A 614 18.18 -23.43 -12.95
C ILE A 614 17.54 -24.69 -12.37
N ILE A 615 17.98 -25.87 -12.85
CA ILE A 615 17.43 -27.17 -12.47
C ILE A 615 18.26 -27.82 -11.34
N SER A 616 19.56 -27.55 -11.21
CA SER A 616 20.39 -28.16 -10.17
C SER A 616 20.07 -27.65 -8.76
N GLU A 617 20.06 -28.59 -7.82
CA GLU A 617 20.02 -28.36 -6.37
C GLU A 617 21.27 -27.63 -5.85
N ASP A 618 22.41 -27.66 -6.56
CA ASP A 618 23.65 -26.96 -6.17
C ASP A 618 23.50 -25.42 -6.14
N TYR A 619 22.38 -24.89 -6.63
CA TYR A 619 22.10 -23.47 -6.80
C TYR A 619 20.87 -23.05 -6.00
N ALA A 620 21.03 -21.99 -5.20
CA ALA A 620 19.92 -21.28 -4.58
C ALA A 620 19.35 -20.23 -5.55
N ASP A 621 18.02 -20.20 -5.64
CA ASP A 621 17.25 -19.25 -6.43
C ASP A 621 16.84 -18.06 -5.55
N PHE A 622 16.87 -16.84 -6.11
CA PHE A 622 16.43 -15.61 -5.45
C PHE A 622 15.63 -14.74 -6.40
N LEU A 623 14.42 -14.35 -5.98
CA LEU A 623 13.58 -13.39 -6.70
C LEU A 623 14.09 -11.98 -6.39
N VAL A 624 14.56 -11.26 -7.42
CA VAL A 624 15.22 -9.94 -7.27
C VAL A 624 14.41 -8.80 -7.88
N GLU A 625 14.47 -7.66 -7.21
CA GLU A 625 13.98 -6.35 -7.66
C GLU A 625 15.17 -5.40 -7.82
N TYR A 626 15.41 -4.90 -9.03
CA TYR A 626 16.58 -4.09 -9.37
C TYR A 626 16.20 -2.74 -10.00
N GLU A 627 17.02 -1.72 -9.72
CA GLU A 627 16.81 -0.35 -10.21
C GLU A 627 17.48 -0.07 -11.58
N ASP A 628 18.48 -0.87 -11.93
CA ASP A 628 19.27 -0.77 -13.17
C ASP A 628 19.76 -2.16 -13.64
N LEU A 629 19.13 -2.67 -14.69
CA LEU A 629 19.46 -3.95 -15.32
C LEU A 629 20.84 -3.94 -16.01
N ALA A 630 21.32 -2.78 -16.49
CA ALA A 630 22.62 -2.67 -17.14
C ALA A 630 23.75 -2.68 -16.09
N TRP A 631 23.54 -2.03 -14.94
CA TRP A 631 24.42 -2.18 -13.77
C TRP A 631 24.47 -3.63 -13.32
N LEU A 632 23.31 -4.29 -13.11
CA LEU A 632 23.26 -5.67 -12.63
C LEU A 632 23.96 -6.64 -13.59
N LYS A 633 23.65 -6.58 -14.89
CA LYS A 633 24.32 -7.36 -15.94
C LYS A 633 25.83 -7.08 -16.04
N ASN A 634 26.31 -5.93 -15.59
CA ASN A 634 27.74 -5.64 -15.54
C ASN A 634 28.38 -6.19 -14.26
N LYS A 635 27.73 -6.05 -13.09
CA LYS A 635 28.22 -6.54 -11.80
C LYS A 635 28.30 -8.08 -11.77
N LEU A 636 27.35 -8.77 -12.39
CA LEU A 636 27.35 -10.23 -12.49
C LEU A 636 28.50 -10.80 -13.35
N LYS A 637 29.21 -9.98 -14.14
CA LYS A 637 30.44 -10.43 -14.83
C LYS A 637 31.58 -10.78 -13.88
N GLU A 638 31.55 -10.25 -12.66
CA GLU A 638 32.49 -10.61 -11.59
C GLU A 638 32.18 -12.00 -10.99
N TYR A 639 30.97 -12.53 -11.25
CA TYR A 639 30.48 -13.81 -10.73
C TYR A 639 29.97 -14.68 -11.89
N PRO A 640 30.85 -15.23 -12.75
CA PRO A 640 30.45 -15.95 -13.97
C PRO A 640 29.64 -17.23 -13.73
N GLN A 641 29.61 -17.74 -12.49
CA GLN A 641 28.74 -18.85 -12.08
C GLN A 641 27.28 -18.40 -11.83
N VAL A 642 27.02 -17.11 -11.59
CA VAL A 642 25.71 -16.59 -11.22
C VAL A 642 24.90 -16.23 -12.46
N GLN A 643 23.71 -16.81 -12.58
CA GLN A 643 22.83 -16.62 -13.73
C GLN A 643 21.64 -15.71 -13.38
N LEU A 644 21.28 -14.81 -14.29
CA LEU A 644 20.13 -13.92 -14.16
C LEU A 644 19.10 -14.24 -15.23
N GLN A 645 17.97 -14.81 -14.83
CA GLN A 645 16.76 -14.79 -15.65
C GLN A 645 16.02 -13.46 -15.49
N ILE A 646 15.35 -13.00 -16.54
CA ILE A 646 14.65 -11.70 -16.57
C ILE A 646 13.14 -11.94 -16.67
N LEU A 647 12.39 -11.43 -15.68
CA LEU A 647 10.93 -11.44 -15.71
C LEU A 647 10.41 -10.25 -16.53
N ASP A 648 10.80 -9.03 -16.16
CA ASP A 648 10.49 -7.79 -16.86
C ASP A 648 11.59 -6.72 -16.66
N GLU A 649 11.28 -5.42 -16.77
CA GLU A 649 12.25 -4.32 -16.58
C GLU A 649 12.65 -4.05 -15.11
N GLN A 650 11.97 -4.65 -14.13
CA GLN A 650 12.14 -4.41 -12.69
C GLN A 650 12.49 -5.69 -11.92
N TYR A 651 12.02 -6.84 -12.40
CA TYR A 651 12.14 -8.12 -11.71
C TYR A 651 12.95 -9.15 -12.49
N GLY A 652 13.55 -10.10 -11.77
CA GLY A 652 14.27 -11.23 -12.32
C GLY A 652 14.54 -12.30 -11.27
N VAL A 653 15.22 -13.38 -11.67
CA VAL A 653 15.63 -14.47 -10.78
C VAL A 653 17.15 -14.62 -10.88
N LEU A 654 17.84 -14.55 -9.73
CA LEU A 654 19.25 -14.95 -9.64
C LEU A 654 19.33 -16.42 -9.23
N HIS A 655 20.15 -17.18 -9.94
CA HIS A 655 20.59 -18.52 -9.54
C HIS A 655 22.05 -18.42 -9.10
N ILE A 656 22.31 -18.66 -7.82
CA ILE A 656 23.62 -18.49 -7.17
C ILE A 656 24.06 -19.85 -6.62
N PRO A 657 25.30 -20.32 -6.86
CA PRO A 657 25.81 -21.54 -6.20
C PRO A 657 25.63 -21.43 -4.68
N GLN A 658 25.12 -22.47 -4.01
CA GLN A 658 24.74 -22.38 -2.58
C GLN A 658 25.92 -21.91 -1.70
N ASN A 659 27.14 -22.38 -1.98
CA ASN A 659 28.37 -22.01 -1.27
C ASN A 659 28.84 -20.56 -1.52
N MET A 660 28.27 -19.85 -2.50
CA MET A 660 28.57 -18.45 -2.81
C MET A 660 27.46 -17.49 -2.38
N THR A 661 26.30 -18.00 -1.93
CA THR A 661 25.09 -17.23 -1.63
C THR A 661 25.34 -16.01 -0.75
N GLU A 662 25.97 -16.20 0.43
CA GLU A 662 26.22 -15.12 1.38
C GLU A 662 27.12 -14.02 0.79
N ILE A 663 28.22 -14.41 0.15
CA ILE A 663 29.21 -13.50 -0.46
C ILE A 663 28.58 -12.67 -1.59
N VAL A 664 27.81 -13.31 -2.47
CA VAL A 664 27.20 -12.65 -3.63
C VAL A 664 26.09 -11.70 -3.19
N LEU A 665 25.23 -12.12 -2.25
CA LEU A 665 24.13 -11.28 -1.77
C LEU A 665 24.64 -10.10 -0.92
N ASP A 666 25.70 -10.29 -0.12
CA ASP A 666 26.36 -9.21 0.62
C ASP A 666 26.81 -8.06 -0.30
N GLN A 667 27.40 -8.42 -1.45
CA GLN A 667 27.90 -7.45 -2.43
C GLN A 667 26.79 -6.79 -3.26
N LEU A 668 25.60 -7.39 -3.32
CA LEU A 668 24.46 -6.89 -4.11
C LEU A 668 23.43 -6.09 -3.28
N LYS A 669 23.30 -6.33 -1.96
CA LYS A 669 22.29 -5.73 -1.05
C LYS A 669 22.27 -4.20 -0.93
N SER A 670 23.20 -3.49 -1.57
CA SER A 670 23.26 -2.03 -1.60
C SER A 670 22.50 -1.40 -2.79
N HIS A 671 22.24 -2.21 -3.83
CA HIS A 671 21.73 -1.77 -5.15
C HIS A 671 20.53 -2.59 -5.68
N LEU A 672 20.22 -3.74 -5.07
CA LEU A 672 19.00 -4.52 -5.37
C LEU A 672 18.37 -5.07 -4.08
N TYR A 673 17.09 -5.39 -4.15
CA TYR A 673 16.40 -6.20 -3.15
C TYR A 673 16.25 -7.64 -3.64
N TYR A 674 16.29 -8.59 -2.72
CA TYR A 674 16.10 -10.00 -2.99
C TYR A 674 15.20 -10.62 -1.91
N THR A 675 14.45 -11.66 -2.30
CA THR A 675 13.71 -12.54 -1.40
C THR A 675 13.92 -13.98 -1.87
N PRO A 676 14.00 -14.98 -0.97
CA PRO A 676 13.87 -16.38 -1.39
C PRO A 676 12.49 -16.59 -2.06
N PRO A 677 12.36 -17.58 -2.96
CA PRO A 677 11.07 -18.05 -3.45
C PRO A 677 10.19 -18.52 -2.28
N ILE A 678 8.93 -18.11 -2.28
CA ILE A 678 7.89 -18.73 -1.44
C ILE A 678 7.34 -19.97 -2.14
N LEU A 679 6.88 -20.94 -1.36
CA LEU A 679 6.44 -22.24 -1.88
C LEU A 679 4.92 -22.27 -2.14
N PHE A 680 4.48 -23.19 -3.01
CA PHE A 680 3.11 -23.30 -3.51
C PHE A 680 2.67 -24.77 -3.65
N GLY A 681 1.37 -25.07 -3.47
CA GLY A 681 0.83 -26.41 -3.66
C GLY A 681 -0.63 -26.47 -4.18
N PRO A 682 -1.07 -27.63 -4.74
CA PRO A 682 -2.40 -27.86 -5.33
C PRO A 682 -3.52 -28.10 -4.30
N TYR A 683 -4.80 -27.97 -4.71
CA TYR A 683 -5.94 -27.76 -3.80
C TYR A 683 -7.09 -28.79 -3.93
N ASP A 684 -6.84 -30.12 -3.89
CA ASP A 684 -7.93 -31.08 -4.18
C ASP A 684 -8.02 -32.40 -3.37
N THR A 685 -9.24 -32.95 -3.35
CA THR A 685 -9.65 -34.33 -2.97
C THR A 685 -10.89 -34.73 -3.80
N SER A 686 -11.35 -36.00 -3.85
CA SER A 686 -12.28 -36.48 -4.92
C SER A 686 -13.72 -36.87 -4.51
N ALA A 687 -14.77 -36.32 -5.16
CA ALA A 687 -16.20 -36.77 -5.23
C ALA A 687 -16.98 -36.05 -6.40
N LEU A 688 -18.34 -36.11 -6.56
CA LEU A 688 -19.12 -36.12 -7.87
C LEU A 688 -20.15 -34.98 -8.32
N GLU A 689 -20.15 -34.52 -9.62
CA GLU A 689 -21.06 -33.55 -10.35
C GLU A 689 -20.91 -32.03 -10.01
N ALA A 690 -21.43 -30.94 -10.66
CA ALA A 690 -21.89 -30.48 -12.03
C ALA A 690 -22.31 -28.95 -11.98
N SER A 691 -22.71 -28.24 -13.09
CA SER A 691 -23.33 -26.86 -13.06
C SER A 691 -23.93 -26.26 -14.39
N ASP A 692 -24.64 -25.12 -14.33
CA ASP A 692 -25.54 -24.48 -15.32
C ASP A 692 -24.95 -23.77 -16.58
N ILE A 693 -23.63 -23.78 -16.83
CA ILE A 693 -23.03 -22.93 -17.90
C ILE A 693 -23.45 -23.30 -19.34
N LEU A 694 -23.96 -24.52 -19.54
CA LEU A 694 -24.32 -25.13 -20.83
C LEU A 694 -25.30 -24.28 -21.66
N LEU A 695 -26.14 -23.47 -20.99
CA LEU A 695 -27.13 -22.59 -21.63
C LEU A 695 -26.54 -21.61 -22.66
N PHE A 696 -25.22 -21.34 -22.62
CA PHE A 696 -24.54 -20.48 -23.59
C PHE A 696 -24.09 -21.18 -24.87
N HIS A 697 -23.92 -22.50 -24.86
CA HIS A 697 -23.41 -23.24 -26.01
C HIS A 697 -24.45 -23.32 -27.14
N GLU A 698 -25.74 -23.27 -26.79
CA GLU A 698 -26.88 -23.43 -27.69
C GLU A 698 -27.75 -22.15 -27.85
N HIS A 699 -27.38 -21.03 -27.21
CA HIS A 699 -28.25 -19.86 -27.12
C HIS A 699 -28.52 -19.22 -28.51
N PRO A 700 -29.79 -19.15 -28.99
CA PRO A 700 -30.11 -18.96 -30.40
C PRO A 700 -29.80 -17.58 -31.00
N TYR A 701 -29.33 -16.63 -30.20
CA TYR A 701 -28.96 -15.28 -30.64
C TYR A 701 -27.47 -14.95 -30.43
N VAL A 702 -26.81 -15.61 -29.47
CA VAL A 702 -25.41 -15.38 -29.10
C VAL A 702 -24.83 -16.68 -28.52
N PRO A 703 -24.50 -17.68 -29.37
CA PRO A 703 -23.72 -18.82 -28.90
C PRO A 703 -22.33 -18.34 -28.49
N LEU A 704 -21.86 -18.76 -27.32
CA LEU A 704 -20.51 -18.52 -26.79
C LEU A 704 -19.93 -19.87 -26.37
N ARG A 705 -18.73 -20.19 -26.87
CA ARG A 705 -18.07 -21.50 -26.68
C ARG A 705 -16.56 -21.40 -26.42
N GLY A 706 -16.00 -20.19 -26.36
CA GLY A 706 -14.58 -19.89 -26.11
C GLY A 706 -13.73 -19.75 -27.38
N GLN A 707 -14.35 -19.77 -28.57
CA GLN A 707 -13.63 -19.85 -29.84
C GLN A 707 -12.66 -18.66 -30.01
N GLY A 708 -11.38 -18.97 -30.30
CA GLY A 708 -10.33 -17.97 -30.48
C GLY A 708 -9.71 -17.42 -29.18
N VAL A 709 -10.24 -17.77 -28.01
CA VAL A 709 -9.62 -17.47 -26.70
C VAL A 709 -8.60 -18.56 -26.35
N LEU A 710 -7.62 -18.23 -25.51
CA LEU A 710 -6.65 -19.16 -24.94
C LEU A 710 -6.93 -19.39 -23.45
N LEU A 711 -6.91 -20.65 -23.01
CA LEU A 711 -6.89 -21.05 -21.61
C LEU A 711 -5.47 -21.47 -21.22
N GLY A 712 -4.83 -20.67 -20.38
CA GLY A 712 -3.49 -20.88 -19.85
C GLY A 712 -3.53 -21.56 -18.48
N PHE A 713 -2.81 -22.68 -18.32
CA PHE A 713 -2.67 -23.39 -17.05
C PHE A 713 -1.23 -23.36 -16.55
N ILE A 714 -1.06 -23.17 -15.24
CA ILE A 714 0.24 -23.25 -14.55
C ILE A 714 0.07 -24.24 -13.40
N ASP A 715 0.48 -25.49 -13.63
CA ASP A 715 0.03 -26.63 -12.82
C ASP A 715 0.98 -27.86 -12.95
N SER A 716 0.48 -29.07 -12.71
CA SER A 716 1.20 -30.36 -12.82
C SER A 716 1.43 -30.86 -14.25
N GLY A 717 0.88 -30.18 -15.26
CA GLY A 717 0.94 -30.56 -16.68
C GLY A 717 -0.43 -30.92 -17.26
N ILE A 718 -0.44 -31.68 -18.35
CA ILE A 718 -1.67 -32.16 -18.99
C ILE A 718 -1.49 -33.55 -19.63
N ASP A 719 -2.49 -34.42 -19.51
CA ASP A 719 -2.63 -35.60 -20.38
C ASP A 719 -3.12 -35.17 -21.76
N TYR A 720 -2.19 -34.74 -22.61
CA TYR A 720 -2.45 -34.32 -23.99
C TYR A 720 -3.01 -35.44 -24.89
N THR A 721 -3.02 -36.70 -24.43
CA THR A 721 -3.59 -37.84 -25.17
C THR A 721 -5.09 -38.04 -24.93
N HIS A 722 -5.66 -37.35 -23.94
CA HIS A 722 -7.06 -37.48 -23.59
C HIS A 722 -7.99 -36.86 -24.66
N PRO A 723 -9.03 -37.57 -25.14
CA PRO A 723 -9.94 -37.09 -26.19
C PRO A 723 -10.58 -35.71 -25.99
N VAL A 724 -10.70 -35.23 -24.75
CA VAL A 724 -11.32 -33.92 -24.44
C VAL A 724 -10.50 -32.72 -24.92
N PHE A 725 -9.21 -32.92 -25.20
CA PHE A 725 -8.29 -31.90 -25.69
C PHE A 725 -8.02 -32.00 -27.20
N LEU A 726 -8.82 -32.79 -27.92
CA LEU A 726 -8.69 -32.98 -29.37
C LEU A 726 -9.81 -32.31 -30.16
N TYR A 727 -9.54 -32.03 -31.43
CA TYR A 727 -10.53 -31.73 -32.46
C TYR A 727 -11.09 -33.03 -33.07
N GLU A 728 -12.15 -32.92 -33.86
CA GLU A 728 -12.84 -34.07 -34.50
C GLU A 728 -11.97 -34.87 -35.48
N ASP A 729 -10.90 -34.28 -36.01
CA ASP A 729 -9.90 -34.96 -36.85
C ASP A 729 -8.78 -35.65 -36.03
N ASN A 730 -8.86 -35.60 -34.70
CA ASN A 730 -7.88 -36.08 -33.72
C ASN A 730 -6.58 -35.26 -33.66
N THR A 731 -6.55 -34.04 -34.22
CA THR A 731 -5.50 -33.05 -33.91
C THR A 731 -5.73 -32.41 -32.53
N THR A 732 -4.69 -31.85 -31.91
CA THR A 732 -4.79 -31.26 -30.58
C THR A 732 -5.32 -29.82 -30.59
N ARG A 733 -6.07 -29.48 -29.53
CA ARG A 733 -6.44 -28.10 -29.15
C ARG A 733 -5.36 -27.43 -28.29
N ILE A 734 -4.25 -28.10 -28.01
CA ILE A 734 -3.16 -27.59 -27.18
C ILE A 734 -2.13 -26.92 -28.10
N GLN A 735 -2.13 -25.58 -28.08
CA GLN A 735 -1.25 -24.76 -28.92
C GLN A 735 0.22 -24.88 -28.51
N ARG A 736 0.49 -24.94 -27.20
CA ARG A 736 1.81 -25.21 -26.61
C ARG A 736 1.73 -25.92 -25.26
N ILE A 737 2.76 -26.71 -24.97
CA ILE A 737 3.11 -27.17 -23.63
C ILE A 737 4.55 -26.73 -23.32
N TRP A 738 4.81 -26.22 -22.12
CA TRP A 738 6.16 -26.05 -21.59
C TRP A 738 6.30 -26.91 -20.32
N ASP A 739 7.15 -27.94 -20.39
CA ASP A 739 7.56 -28.73 -19.22
C ASP A 739 8.85 -28.15 -18.65
N GLN A 740 8.77 -27.50 -17.49
CA GLN A 740 9.92 -26.87 -16.83
C GLN A 740 10.91 -27.88 -16.22
N ALA A 741 10.50 -29.13 -16.00
CA ALA A 741 11.34 -30.17 -15.39
C ALA A 741 12.17 -30.96 -16.42
N LEU A 742 11.76 -30.97 -17.69
CA LEU A 742 12.46 -31.71 -18.75
C LEU A 742 13.61 -30.89 -19.37
N SER A 743 14.84 -31.37 -19.22
CA SER A 743 15.98 -30.88 -20.01
C SER A 743 15.78 -31.15 -21.51
N GLY A 744 15.68 -30.09 -22.31
CA GLY A 744 15.49 -30.17 -23.76
C GLY A 744 15.59 -28.78 -24.41
N THR A 745 14.76 -28.52 -25.41
CA THR A 745 14.71 -27.22 -26.11
C THR A 745 13.81 -26.25 -25.35
N PRO A 746 14.34 -25.21 -24.68
CA PRO A 746 13.51 -24.25 -23.95
C PRO A 746 12.70 -23.36 -24.91
N PRO A 747 11.59 -22.75 -24.46
CA PRO A 747 10.84 -21.78 -25.25
C PRO A 747 11.70 -20.58 -25.67
N GLU A 748 11.37 -19.97 -26.81
CA GLU A 748 12.07 -18.77 -27.32
C GLU A 748 11.99 -17.60 -26.32
N GLY A 749 13.13 -17.29 -25.68
CA GLY A 749 13.28 -16.25 -24.65
C GLY A 749 13.55 -16.80 -23.24
N PHE A 750 13.59 -18.13 -23.08
CA PHE A 750 13.77 -18.86 -21.82
C PHE A 750 15.02 -19.75 -21.88
N GLU A 751 15.53 -20.17 -20.72
CA GLU A 751 16.84 -20.83 -20.60
C GLU A 751 16.76 -22.27 -20.04
N TYR A 752 15.56 -22.80 -19.80
CA TYR A 752 15.34 -24.15 -19.22
C TYR A 752 13.98 -24.77 -19.62
N GLY A 753 13.85 -26.07 -19.33
CA GLY A 753 12.68 -26.86 -19.67
C GLY A 753 12.63 -27.28 -21.15
N THR A 754 11.49 -27.83 -21.56
CA THR A 754 11.21 -28.25 -22.94
C THR A 754 9.88 -27.68 -23.41
N GLU A 755 9.89 -26.92 -24.52
CA GLU A 755 8.66 -26.54 -25.23
C GLU A 755 8.25 -27.63 -26.22
N TYR A 756 6.95 -27.91 -26.30
CA TYR A 756 6.32 -28.73 -27.32
C TYR A 756 5.25 -27.93 -28.06
N THR A 757 5.32 -27.92 -29.39
CA THR A 757 4.35 -27.21 -30.23
C THR A 757 3.15 -28.08 -30.60
N GLU A 758 2.03 -27.45 -30.96
CA GLU A 758 0.86 -28.09 -31.58
C GLU A 758 1.26 -29.10 -32.68
N GLN A 759 2.22 -28.75 -33.53
CA GLN A 759 2.73 -29.62 -34.60
C GLN A 759 3.52 -30.84 -34.12
N GLU A 760 4.10 -30.80 -32.92
CA GLU A 760 4.85 -31.90 -32.31
C GLU A 760 3.95 -32.80 -31.49
N ILE A 761 2.95 -32.22 -30.80
CA ILE A 761 1.86 -32.94 -30.15
C ILE A 761 1.06 -33.71 -31.22
N ASN A 762 0.71 -33.07 -32.35
CA ASN A 762 0.06 -33.74 -33.49
C ASN A 762 0.90 -34.86 -34.10
N LYS A 763 2.24 -34.77 -34.10
CA LYS A 763 3.13 -35.87 -34.52
C LYS A 763 3.19 -37.00 -33.47
N ALA A 764 3.15 -36.65 -32.18
CA ALA A 764 3.13 -37.62 -31.08
C ALA A 764 1.84 -38.44 -31.07
N LEU A 765 0.67 -37.80 -31.23
CA LEU A 765 -0.65 -38.45 -31.30
C LEU A 765 -0.77 -39.46 -32.46
N GLN A 766 0.05 -39.33 -33.51
CA GLN A 766 0.14 -40.29 -34.62
C GLN A 766 1.06 -41.49 -34.32
N GLN A 767 1.80 -41.50 -33.20
CA GLN A 767 2.66 -42.61 -32.80
C GLN A 767 1.91 -43.66 -31.99
N LYS A 768 2.39 -44.91 -32.04
CA LYS A 768 1.89 -45.99 -31.18
C LYS A 768 2.18 -45.76 -29.68
N ASP A 769 3.19 -44.95 -29.38
CA ASP A 769 3.50 -44.44 -28.04
C ASP A 769 3.79 -42.94 -28.14
N PRO A 770 2.80 -42.06 -27.94
CA PRO A 770 2.98 -40.61 -28.04
C PRO A 770 4.08 -40.08 -27.10
N PHE A 771 4.21 -40.69 -25.92
CA PHE A 771 5.17 -40.29 -24.88
C PHE A 771 6.63 -40.53 -25.26
N SER A 772 6.89 -41.29 -26.33
CA SER A 772 8.23 -41.41 -26.93
C SER A 772 8.68 -40.14 -27.66
N TYR A 773 7.74 -39.26 -28.05
CA TYR A 773 8.00 -38.03 -28.82
C TYR A 773 7.74 -36.78 -27.98
N VAL A 774 6.53 -36.61 -27.42
CA VAL A 774 6.24 -35.58 -26.41
C VAL A 774 6.29 -36.25 -25.03
N LYS A 775 7.41 -36.07 -24.32
CA LYS A 775 7.71 -36.79 -23.07
C LYS A 775 6.89 -36.30 -21.86
N GLU A 776 6.15 -35.20 -22.01
CA GLU A 776 5.26 -34.66 -20.99
C GLU A 776 4.31 -35.75 -20.45
N ARG A 777 4.15 -35.74 -19.14
CA ARG A 777 3.15 -36.49 -18.35
C ARG A 777 2.76 -35.63 -17.16
N ASP A 778 1.47 -35.34 -17.03
CA ASP A 778 0.89 -34.95 -15.75
C ASP A 778 1.00 -36.14 -14.78
N LEU A 779 1.56 -35.89 -13.59
CA LEU A 779 1.84 -36.90 -12.57
C LEU A 779 0.78 -36.96 -11.47
N THR A 780 -0.12 -35.97 -11.38
CA THR A 780 -1.14 -35.88 -10.32
C THR A 780 -2.56 -35.93 -10.87
N GLY A 781 -2.77 -35.55 -12.13
CA GLY A 781 -4.08 -35.39 -12.76
C GLY A 781 -4.77 -34.06 -12.44
N HIS A 782 -4.18 -33.20 -11.60
CA HIS A 782 -4.77 -31.92 -11.19
C HIS A 782 -4.86 -30.96 -12.39
N GLY A 783 -3.73 -30.66 -13.05
CA GLY A 783 -3.70 -29.81 -14.25
C GLY A 783 -4.58 -30.35 -15.38
N THR A 784 -4.58 -31.67 -15.60
CA THR A 784 -5.48 -32.36 -16.54
C THR A 784 -6.96 -32.08 -16.23
N LEU A 785 -7.40 -32.27 -14.98
CA LEU A 785 -8.80 -32.07 -14.62
C LEU A 785 -9.22 -30.61 -14.73
N LEU A 786 -8.38 -29.67 -14.26
CA LEU A 786 -8.67 -28.23 -14.34
C LEU A 786 -8.79 -27.76 -15.80
N ALA A 787 -7.92 -28.21 -16.70
CA ALA A 787 -8.04 -27.93 -18.13
C ALA A 787 -9.34 -28.50 -18.73
N GLY A 788 -9.73 -29.71 -18.31
CA GLY A 788 -10.97 -30.34 -18.73
C GLY A 788 -12.23 -29.58 -18.29
N VAL A 789 -12.32 -29.22 -17.01
CA VAL A 789 -13.46 -28.46 -16.44
C VAL A 789 -13.60 -27.09 -17.11
N ALA A 790 -12.48 -26.40 -17.36
CA ALA A 790 -12.48 -25.09 -17.99
C ALA A 790 -12.89 -25.12 -19.47
N GLY A 791 -12.58 -26.17 -20.23
CA GLY A 791 -12.86 -26.18 -21.67
C GLY A 791 -12.68 -27.50 -22.44
N GLY A 792 -12.54 -28.65 -21.80
CA GLY A 792 -12.51 -29.95 -22.48
C GLY A 792 -13.84 -30.26 -23.19
N MET A 793 -13.83 -31.13 -24.21
CA MET A 793 -15.06 -31.63 -24.86
C MET A 793 -14.83 -33.00 -25.49
N ASP A 794 -15.56 -34.04 -25.05
CA ASP A 794 -15.47 -35.38 -25.65
C ASP A 794 -16.29 -35.47 -26.95
N ARG A 795 -15.64 -35.15 -28.07
CA ARG A 795 -16.23 -35.21 -29.41
C ARG A 795 -16.39 -36.64 -29.96
N SER A 796 -16.02 -37.67 -29.18
CA SER A 796 -16.16 -39.08 -29.58
C SER A 796 -17.42 -39.76 -29.03
N LYS A 797 -18.03 -39.20 -27.98
CA LYS A 797 -19.20 -39.78 -27.27
C LYS A 797 -20.27 -38.79 -26.82
N GLU A 798 -19.99 -37.49 -26.80
CA GLU A 798 -20.85 -36.43 -26.25
C GLU A 798 -21.16 -36.55 -24.74
N GLU A 799 -20.40 -37.35 -23.98
CA GLU A 799 -20.62 -37.57 -22.53
C GLU A 799 -20.01 -36.48 -21.63
N PHE A 800 -19.02 -35.70 -22.09
CA PHE A 800 -18.35 -34.66 -21.30
C PHE A 800 -18.16 -33.35 -22.07
N ILE A 801 -18.48 -32.22 -21.41
CA ILE A 801 -18.26 -30.87 -21.93
C ILE A 801 -17.93 -29.88 -20.79
N GLY A 802 -16.82 -29.17 -20.94
CA GLY A 802 -16.37 -28.12 -20.03
C GLY A 802 -16.96 -26.75 -20.37
N ALA A 803 -16.62 -25.74 -19.58
CA ALA A 803 -17.22 -24.41 -19.67
C ALA A 803 -17.00 -23.70 -21.03
N ALA A 804 -15.80 -23.76 -21.60
CA ALA A 804 -15.41 -23.15 -22.88
C ALA A 804 -14.91 -24.22 -23.91
N PRO A 805 -15.82 -25.01 -24.50
CA PRO A 805 -15.51 -26.24 -25.25
C PRO A 805 -14.83 -26.06 -26.62
N ASP A 806 -14.72 -24.83 -27.12
CA ASP A 806 -14.01 -24.48 -28.36
C ASP A 806 -12.81 -23.53 -28.13
N ALA A 807 -12.41 -23.29 -26.87
CA ALA A 807 -11.15 -22.61 -26.57
C ALA A 807 -9.93 -23.48 -26.93
N GLU A 808 -8.72 -22.92 -26.89
CA GLU A 808 -7.47 -23.67 -27.06
C GLU A 808 -6.54 -23.47 -25.85
N PHE A 809 -5.64 -24.42 -25.65
CA PHE A 809 -4.87 -24.53 -24.41
C PHE A 809 -3.42 -24.09 -24.58
N LEU A 810 -2.90 -23.39 -23.57
CA LEU A 810 -1.48 -23.24 -23.30
C LEU A 810 -1.20 -23.84 -21.92
N VAL A 811 -0.23 -24.74 -21.81
CA VAL A 811 0.06 -25.42 -20.54
C VAL A 811 1.50 -25.17 -20.12
N VAL A 812 1.69 -24.80 -18.86
CA VAL A 812 2.97 -24.80 -18.16
C VAL A 812 2.88 -25.84 -17.06
N LYS A 813 3.72 -26.86 -17.17
CA LYS A 813 4.01 -27.76 -16.07
C LYS A 813 5.16 -27.20 -15.26
N LEU A 814 4.91 -27.01 -13.97
CA LEU A 814 5.91 -26.55 -13.03
C LEU A 814 6.92 -27.64 -12.71
N LYS A 815 8.20 -27.27 -12.59
CA LYS A 815 9.19 -28.14 -11.95
C LYS A 815 8.98 -28.13 -10.43
N PRO A 816 9.29 -29.24 -9.71
CA PRO A 816 9.28 -29.24 -8.25
C PRO A 816 10.17 -28.13 -7.66
N ALA A 817 9.80 -27.63 -6.49
CA ALA A 817 10.66 -26.75 -5.70
C ALA A 817 11.94 -27.48 -5.26
N LYS A 818 13.07 -26.76 -5.31
CA LYS A 818 14.38 -27.26 -4.88
C LYS A 818 14.37 -27.68 -3.41
N SER A 819 15.12 -28.73 -3.07
CA SER A 819 15.14 -29.37 -1.75
C SER A 819 15.49 -28.39 -0.63
N TYR A 820 16.47 -27.50 -0.85
CA TYR A 820 16.90 -26.53 0.17
C TYR A 820 15.78 -25.57 0.61
N LEU A 821 14.78 -25.30 -0.26
CA LEU A 821 13.62 -24.48 0.12
C LEU A 821 12.65 -25.25 1.02
N LYS A 822 12.47 -26.55 0.74
CA LYS A 822 11.67 -27.44 1.59
C LYS A 822 12.32 -27.57 2.97
N GLU A 823 13.63 -27.76 3.02
CA GLU A 823 14.43 -27.78 4.25
C GLU A 823 14.31 -26.45 5.02
N GLN A 824 14.40 -25.30 4.34
CA GLN A 824 14.22 -23.98 4.97
C GLN A 824 12.81 -23.77 5.55
N GLN A 825 11.77 -24.32 4.92
CA GLN A 825 10.39 -24.29 5.43
C GLN A 825 10.02 -25.51 6.30
N GLN A 826 10.98 -26.39 6.60
CA GLN A 826 10.79 -27.60 7.40
C GLN A 826 9.72 -28.57 6.84
N ILE A 827 9.61 -28.66 5.50
CA ILE A 827 8.65 -29.53 4.79
C ILE A 827 9.32 -30.87 4.46
N ASP A 828 9.34 -31.77 5.45
CA ASP A 828 9.98 -33.09 5.33
C ASP A 828 9.12 -34.14 4.60
N ASN A 829 7.85 -33.83 4.31
CA ASN A 829 6.96 -34.72 3.57
C ASN A 829 7.44 -34.92 2.12
N LEU A 830 8.15 -36.02 1.87
CA LEU A 830 8.73 -36.36 0.57
C LEU A 830 7.66 -36.54 -0.54
N ASP A 831 6.43 -36.93 -0.18
CA ASP A 831 5.31 -37.07 -1.10
C ASP A 831 4.57 -35.74 -1.36
N ALA A 832 4.98 -34.64 -0.71
CA ALA A 832 4.36 -33.34 -0.92
C ALA A 832 4.67 -32.76 -2.31
N VAL A 833 3.61 -32.51 -3.08
CA VAL A 833 3.68 -31.72 -4.31
C VAL A 833 3.89 -30.25 -3.93
N VAL A 834 5.12 -29.77 -4.14
CA VAL A 834 5.57 -28.42 -3.81
C VAL A 834 6.23 -27.79 -5.03
N TYR A 835 5.80 -26.58 -5.39
CA TYR A 835 6.36 -25.73 -6.43
C TYR A 835 6.89 -24.42 -5.83
N GLN A 836 7.70 -23.67 -6.57
CA GLN A 836 8.33 -22.43 -6.10
C GLN A 836 7.87 -21.20 -6.90
N SER A 837 7.82 -20.03 -6.26
CA SER A 837 7.24 -18.81 -6.84
C SER A 837 7.90 -18.35 -8.16
N THR A 838 9.20 -18.54 -8.31
CA THR A 838 9.99 -18.14 -9.47
C THR A 838 9.55 -18.84 -10.75
N ASP A 839 9.25 -20.14 -10.65
CA ASP A 839 8.77 -20.98 -11.75
C ASP A 839 7.34 -20.62 -12.18
N ILE A 840 6.48 -20.27 -11.22
CA ILE A 840 5.12 -19.76 -11.47
C ILE A 840 5.18 -18.41 -12.20
N LEU A 841 6.00 -17.47 -11.73
CA LEU A 841 6.17 -16.16 -12.36
C LEU A 841 6.69 -16.26 -13.80
N MET A 842 7.60 -17.21 -14.06
CA MET A 842 8.03 -17.53 -15.42
C MET A 842 6.93 -18.20 -16.26
N GLY A 843 6.10 -19.06 -15.66
CA GLY A 843 4.92 -19.60 -16.31
C GLY A 843 3.95 -18.51 -16.77
N ILE A 844 3.65 -17.53 -15.90
CA ILE A 844 2.80 -16.38 -16.23
C ILE A 844 3.42 -15.58 -17.39
N LYS A 845 4.72 -15.28 -17.33
CA LYS A 845 5.44 -14.57 -18.40
C LYS A 845 5.31 -15.32 -19.73
N TYR A 846 5.60 -16.61 -19.74
CA TYR A 846 5.54 -17.46 -20.94
C TYR A 846 4.15 -17.50 -21.57
N LEU A 847 3.10 -17.68 -20.76
CA LEU A 847 1.71 -17.68 -21.24
C LEU A 847 1.33 -16.35 -21.89
N VAL A 848 1.67 -15.22 -21.24
CA VAL A 848 1.39 -13.87 -21.74
C VAL A 848 2.17 -13.54 -23.01
N GLU A 849 3.46 -13.89 -23.08
CA GLU A 849 4.27 -13.70 -24.29
C GLU A 849 3.77 -14.59 -25.45
N THR A 850 3.38 -15.83 -25.17
CA THR A 850 2.84 -16.75 -26.17
C THR A 850 1.48 -16.29 -26.70
N ALA A 851 0.56 -15.85 -25.82
CA ALA A 851 -0.72 -15.26 -26.23
C ALA A 851 -0.53 -13.99 -27.09
N LYS A 852 0.48 -13.16 -26.80
CA LYS A 852 0.86 -12.00 -27.62
C LYS A 852 1.45 -12.40 -28.97
N LYS A 853 2.30 -13.45 -29.04
CA LYS A 853 2.81 -14.02 -30.30
C LYS A 853 1.66 -14.57 -31.17
N LEU A 854 0.68 -15.25 -30.55
CA LEU A 854 -0.52 -15.78 -31.20
C LEU A 854 -1.61 -14.72 -31.48
N LYS A 855 -1.50 -13.52 -30.90
CA LYS A 855 -2.45 -12.40 -31.00
C LYS A 855 -3.88 -12.74 -30.54
N ARG A 856 -3.99 -13.46 -29.41
CA ARG A 856 -5.27 -13.93 -28.85
C ARG A 856 -5.44 -13.51 -27.39
N PRO A 857 -6.68 -13.28 -26.92
CA PRO A 857 -6.94 -13.05 -25.51
C PRO A 857 -6.73 -14.34 -24.70
N LEU A 858 -6.38 -14.20 -23.43
CA LEU A 858 -5.88 -15.24 -22.54
C LEU A 858 -6.60 -15.19 -21.19
N VAL A 859 -7.11 -16.32 -20.74
CA VAL A 859 -7.43 -16.55 -19.33
C VAL A 859 -6.30 -17.39 -18.72
N ILE A 860 -5.72 -16.97 -17.60
CA ILE A 860 -4.75 -17.77 -16.84
C ILE A 860 -5.46 -18.34 -15.61
N ASN A 861 -5.49 -19.66 -15.47
CA ASN A 861 -5.98 -20.35 -14.28
C ASN A 861 -4.82 -20.85 -13.42
N ILE A 862 -4.85 -20.53 -12.13
CA ILE A 862 -3.85 -21.00 -11.15
C ILE A 862 -4.59 -21.70 -10.00
N GLY A 863 -4.52 -23.03 -10.00
CA GLY A 863 -5.08 -23.90 -8.95
C GLY A 863 -4.16 -24.09 -7.73
N LEU A 864 -3.21 -23.17 -7.53
CA LEU A 864 -2.11 -23.28 -6.58
C LEU A 864 -2.10 -22.10 -5.60
N GLY A 865 -1.64 -22.32 -4.38
CA GLY A 865 -1.52 -21.27 -3.37
C GLY A 865 -0.78 -21.70 -2.10
N THR A 866 -0.64 -20.76 -1.16
CA THR A 866 0.13 -20.93 0.07
C THR A 866 -0.33 -20.06 1.25
N ASN A 867 0.13 -20.43 2.46
CA ASN A 867 0.01 -19.67 3.71
C ASN A 867 1.29 -18.84 3.99
N GLU A 868 2.28 -18.88 3.08
CA GLU A 868 3.47 -18.03 3.13
C GLU A 868 3.19 -16.64 2.55
N GLY A 869 3.33 -15.60 3.39
CA GLY A 869 3.26 -14.20 2.95
C GLY A 869 2.49 -13.31 3.92
N GLY A 870 2.21 -12.08 3.50
CA GLY A 870 1.47 -11.09 4.30
C GLY A 870 -0.06 -11.19 4.18
N HIS A 871 -0.59 -11.93 3.21
CA HIS A 871 -2.03 -12.03 2.92
C HIS A 871 -2.71 -10.66 2.70
N ASP A 872 -1.99 -9.69 2.12
CA ASP A 872 -2.38 -8.29 1.89
C ASP A 872 -2.10 -7.81 0.44
N GLY A 873 -1.92 -8.75 -0.50
CA GLY A 873 -1.62 -8.47 -1.91
C GLY A 873 -0.27 -7.79 -2.21
N SER A 874 0.55 -7.51 -1.19
CA SER A 874 1.78 -6.71 -1.35
C SER A 874 3.01 -7.51 -1.77
N SER A 875 2.96 -8.84 -1.69
CA SER A 875 4.10 -9.70 -2.01
C SER A 875 4.59 -9.50 -3.45
N VAL A 876 5.84 -9.85 -3.75
CA VAL A 876 6.41 -9.68 -5.10
C VAL A 876 5.61 -10.45 -6.15
N VAL A 877 5.10 -11.63 -5.77
CA VAL A 877 4.23 -12.47 -6.62
C VAL A 877 2.92 -11.74 -6.92
N GLU A 878 2.24 -11.26 -5.88
CA GLU A 878 0.92 -10.62 -5.98
C GLU A 878 0.99 -9.24 -6.66
N SER A 879 2.08 -8.51 -6.46
CA SER A 879 2.42 -7.26 -7.15
C SER A 879 2.65 -7.49 -8.65
N TYR A 880 3.39 -8.54 -9.03
CA TYR A 880 3.59 -8.89 -10.44
C TYR A 880 2.28 -9.35 -11.08
N MET A 881 1.50 -10.20 -10.39
CA MET A 881 0.19 -10.64 -10.87
C MET A 881 -0.80 -9.48 -11.04
N ALA A 882 -0.79 -8.47 -10.15
CA ALA A 882 -1.57 -7.25 -10.32
C ALA A 882 -1.20 -6.45 -11.57
N LYS A 883 0.09 -6.42 -11.94
CA LYS A 883 0.62 -5.78 -13.16
C LYS A 883 0.34 -6.57 -14.44
N ILE A 884 0.16 -7.90 -14.34
CA ILE A 884 -0.25 -8.74 -15.48
C ILE A 884 -1.77 -8.68 -15.68
N GLY A 885 -2.56 -8.76 -14.60
CA GLY A 885 -4.03 -8.79 -14.65
C GLY A 885 -4.69 -7.52 -15.20
N SER A 886 -3.99 -6.38 -15.14
CA SER A 886 -4.41 -5.10 -15.74
C SER A 886 -4.04 -4.94 -17.23
N GLN A 887 -3.58 -5.99 -17.90
CA GLN A 887 -3.30 -5.96 -19.34
C GLN A 887 -4.56 -6.36 -20.12
N ILE A 888 -4.95 -5.52 -21.08
CA ILE A 888 -6.09 -5.78 -21.97
C ILE A 888 -5.92 -7.14 -22.64
N GLY A 889 -6.98 -7.97 -22.59
CA GLY A 889 -6.98 -9.33 -23.10
C GLY A 889 -6.36 -10.38 -22.17
N VAL A 890 -6.01 -10.03 -20.92
CA VAL A 890 -5.54 -10.99 -19.91
C VAL A 890 -6.49 -11.00 -18.70
N VAL A 891 -7.07 -12.17 -18.40
CA VAL A 891 -7.87 -12.43 -17.20
C VAL A 891 -7.15 -13.47 -16.33
N ILE A 892 -6.80 -13.14 -15.09
CA ILE A 892 -6.21 -14.11 -14.15
C ILE A 892 -7.27 -14.59 -13.15
N VAL A 893 -7.42 -15.90 -13.03
CA VAL A 893 -8.34 -16.57 -12.09
C VAL A 893 -7.52 -17.46 -11.14
N THR A 894 -7.80 -17.35 -9.84
CA THR A 894 -7.05 -18.05 -8.77
C THR A 894 -8.00 -18.74 -7.80
N ALA A 895 -7.59 -19.90 -7.28
CA ALA A 895 -8.23 -20.51 -6.13
C ALA A 895 -8.23 -19.57 -4.91
N ALA A 896 -9.27 -19.62 -4.08
CA ALA A 896 -9.28 -18.94 -2.77
C ALA A 896 -8.43 -19.65 -1.71
N GLY A 897 -8.22 -20.96 -1.87
CA GLY A 897 -7.59 -21.85 -0.89
C GLY A 897 -8.59 -22.81 -0.23
N ASN A 898 -8.09 -23.94 0.27
CA ASN A 898 -8.87 -24.96 0.96
C ASN A 898 -8.62 -24.97 2.48
N GLU A 899 -8.21 -23.83 3.05
CA GLU A 899 -7.73 -23.74 4.43
C GLU A 899 -8.84 -23.38 5.44
N GLY A 900 -10.03 -23.01 4.97
CA GLY A 900 -11.13 -22.42 5.76
C GLY A 900 -11.74 -23.30 6.88
N ASN A 901 -11.32 -24.57 7.00
CA ASN A 901 -11.66 -25.46 8.12
C ASN A 901 -10.47 -26.26 8.67
N THR A 902 -9.23 -25.87 8.35
CA THR A 902 -8.01 -26.63 8.71
C THR A 902 -7.46 -26.33 10.11
N ALA A 903 -7.90 -25.24 10.73
CA ALA A 903 -7.32 -24.69 11.96
C ALA A 903 -5.83 -24.27 11.86
N HIS A 904 -5.32 -24.04 10.63
CA HIS A 904 -3.99 -23.50 10.37
C HIS A 904 -3.88 -21.96 10.46
N HIS A 905 -4.96 -21.26 10.82
CA HIS A 905 -4.96 -19.81 11.04
C HIS A 905 -5.59 -19.45 12.39
N THR A 906 -4.99 -18.49 13.10
CA THR A 906 -5.56 -17.82 14.27
C THR A 906 -5.18 -16.34 14.25
N SER A 907 -6.05 -15.48 14.75
CA SER A 907 -5.76 -14.05 14.90
C SER A 907 -6.34 -13.50 16.19
N GLY A 908 -5.85 -12.35 16.62
CA GLY A 908 -6.22 -11.76 17.90
C GLY A 908 -5.93 -10.27 17.97
N HIS A 909 -6.16 -9.69 19.15
CA HIS A 909 -5.89 -8.30 19.44
C HIS A 909 -5.21 -8.20 20.81
N LEU A 910 -3.97 -7.75 20.80
CA LEU A 910 -3.12 -7.53 21.97
C LEU A 910 -3.32 -6.11 22.51
N GLN A 911 -2.94 -5.85 23.76
CA GLN A 911 -2.97 -4.52 24.36
C GLN A 911 -1.53 -4.13 24.75
N ASP A 912 -1.26 -2.83 24.90
CA ASP A 912 0.10 -2.40 25.26
C ASP A 912 0.54 -2.96 26.61
N GLN A 913 1.78 -3.43 26.67
CA GLN A 913 2.36 -4.17 27.80
C GLN A 913 1.60 -5.44 28.24
N SER A 914 0.62 -5.92 27.46
CA SER A 914 -0.14 -7.15 27.77
C SER A 914 0.49 -8.40 27.15
N VAL A 915 -0.03 -9.57 27.51
CA VAL A 915 0.45 -10.88 27.04
C VAL A 915 -0.72 -11.74 26.58
N ALA A 916 -0.63 -12.30 25.38
CA ALA A 916 -1.55 -13.31 24.87
C ALA A 916 -0.85 -14.67 24.74
N ASN A 917 -1.60 -15.76 24.92
CA ASN A 917 -1.12 -17.11 24.63
C ASN A 917 -1.67 -17.54 23.26
N LEU A 918 -0.77 -17.91 22.35
CA LEU A 918 -1.08 -18.57 21.09
C LEU A 918 -0.69 -20.04 21.23
N GLU A 919 -1.68 -20.93 21.14
CA GLU A 919 -1.52 -22.35 21.46
C GLU A 919 -1.62 -23.22 20.20
N CYS A 920 -0.56 -23.97 19.92
CA CYS A 920 -0.46 -24.88 18.79
C CYS A 920 -0.35 -26.32 19.30
N LYS A 921 -1.27 -27.18 18.87
CA LYS A 921 -1.09 -28.63 18.97
C LYS A 921 -0.14 -29.07 17.85
N VAL A 922 0.80 -29.95 18.18
CA VAL A 922 1.68 -30.65 17.24
C VAL A 922 1.35 -32.15 17.30
N ALA A 923 1.21 -32.78 16.13
CA ALA A 923 0.86 -34.18 15.99
C ALA A 923 2.00 -35.15 16.36
N GLU A 924 1.67 -36.41 16.61
CA GLU A 924 2.67 -37.48 16.62
C GLU A 924 3.20 -37.70 15.19
N GLY A 925 4.53 -37.77 15.04
CA GLY A 925 5.17 -37.96 13.73
C GLY A 925 5.36 -36.70 12.91
N GLU A 926 5.14 -35.50 13.48
CA GLU A 926 5.63 -34.25 12.89
C GLU A 926 7.15 -34.17 13.07
N THR A 927 7.89 -33.87 12.00
CA THR A 927 9.36 -33.76 12.02
C THR A 927 9.86 -32.33 11.89
N GLY A 928 9.04 -31.43 11.33
CA GLY A 928 9.28 -29.99 11.33
C GLY A 928 8.09 -29.20 10.76
N PHE A 929 8.08 -27.88 11.04
CA PHE A 929 7.16 -26.92 10.41
C PHE A 929 7.60 -25.47 10.68
N THR A 930 7.05 -24.50 9.94
CA THR A 930 7.19 -23.06 10.22
C THR A 930 5.87 -22.43 10.68
N MET A 931 5.96 -21.46 11.59
CA MET A 931 4.83 -20.63 12.02
C MET A 931 5.18 -19.16 11.76
N HIS A 932 4.30 -18.44 11.07
CA HIS A 932 4.46 -17.01 10.81
C HIS A 932 3.42 -16.22 11.61
N ILE A 933 3.89 -15.24 12.38
CA ILE A 933 3.04 -14.31 13.13
C ILE A 933 3.31 -12.90 12.61
N TRP A 934 2.28 -12.23 12.14
CA TRP A 934 2.35 -10.87 11.61
C TRP A 934 1.58 -9.91 12.51
N ASN A 935 2.12 -8.70 12.71
CA ASN A 935 1.44 -7.63 13.43
C ASN A 935 1.55 -6.30 12.67
N TYR A 936 0.47 -5.54 12.63
CA TYR A 936 0.33 -4.36 11.78
C TYR A 936 1.25 -3.23 12.24
N ALA A 937 1.87 -2.51 11.30
CA ALA A 937 2.64 -1.32 11.62
C ALA A 937 1.74 -0.26 12.30
N PRO A 938 2.16 0.36 13.42
CA PRO A 938 3.53 0.44 13.93
C PRO A 938 3.87 -0.52 15.09
N ASP A 939 3.04 -1.54 15.35
CA ASP A 939 3.16 -2.37 16.53
C ASP A 939 4.48 -3.15 16.60
N LYS A 940 4.88 -3.51 17.82
CA LYS A 940 6.06 -4.31 18.11
C LYS A 940 5.70 -5.41 19.09
N MET A 941 5.95 -6.65 18.70
CA MET A 941 5.69 -7.83 19.52
C MET A 941 6.96 -8.65 19.76
N SER A 942 7.02 -9.34 20.88
CA SER A 942 8.09 -10.31 21.21
C SER A 942 7.50 -11.62 21.75
N ILE A 943 8.26 -12.70 21.71
CA ILE A 943 7.78 -14.04 22.10
C ILE A 943 8.54 -14.65 23.28
N SER A 944 7.88 -15.52 24.03
CA SER A 944 8.52 -16.57 24.83
C SER A 944 7.83 -17.91 24.54
N ILE A 945 8.52 -19.03 24.66
CA ILE A 945 8.04 -20.34 24.18
C ILE A 945 7.95 -21.32 25.34
N ILE A 946 6.86 -22.08 25.42
CA ILE A 946 6.68 -23.18 26.38
C ILE A 946 6.39 -24.45 25.58
N SER A 947 7.17 -25.51 25.83
CA SER A 947 7.02 -26.82 25.17
C SER A 947 6.03 -27.75 25.90
N PRO A 948 5.60 -28.87 25.29
CA PRO A 948 4.69 -29.83 25.90
C PRO A 948 5.19 -30.46 27.21
N THR A 949 6.51 -30.51 27.44
CA THR A 949 7.08 -30.98 28.72
C THR A 949 7.09 -29.90 29.80
N GLY A 950 6.72 -28.66 29.47
CA GLY A 950 6.78 -27.51 30.36
C GLY A 950 8.14 -26.81 30.40
N GLN A 951 9.10 -27.16 29.52
CA GLN A 951 10.32 -26.36 29.39
C GLN A 951 9.94 -24.97 28.83
N LYS A 952 10.16 -23.93 29.61
CA LYS A 952 10.02 -22.54 29.16
C LYS A 952 11.35 -21.97 28.68
N ILE A 953 11.30 -21.29 27.55
CA ILE A 953 12.30 -20.35 27.03
C ILE A 953 11.84 -18.93 27.41
N ASP A 954 12.76 -18.10 27.88
CA ASP A 954 12.47 -16.71 28.25
C ASP A 954 12.18 -15.80 27.04
N ARG A 955 11.80 -14.55 27.31
CA ARG A 955 11.34 -13.56 26.31
C ARG A 955 12.47 -13.18 25.33
N ILE A 956 12.37 -13.67 24.10
CA ILE A 956 13.28 -13.38 22.99
C ILE A 956 12.96 -11.99 22.47
N SER A 957 13.77 -11.00 22.84
CA SER A 957 13.58 -9.60 22.45
C SER A 957 13.90 -9.39 20.96
N PRO A 958 13.00 -8.79 20.16
CA PRO A 958 13.23 -8.57 18.74
C PRO A 958 14.43 -7.65 18.48
N ARG A 959 15.28 -8.10 17.57
CA ARG A 959 16.53 -7.46 17.14
C ARG A 959 16.50 -7.23 15.63
N LEU A 960 17.35 -6.33 15.14
CA LEU A 960 17.44 -6.03 13.70
C LEU A 960 18.14 -7.17 12.95
N ILE A 961 17.35 -8.04 12.32
CA ILE A 961 17.78 -9.10 11.38
C ILE A 961 18.80 -10.05 12.03
N THR A 962 18.36 -10.75 13.07
CA THR A 962 19.08 -11.87 13.68
C THR A 962 18.13 -13.05 13.88
N GLN A 963 18.53 -14.23 13.41
CA GLN A 963 17.93 -15.50 13.77
C GLN A 963 18.52 -15.96 15.12
N GLU A 964 17.69 -16.29 16.09
CA GLU A 964 18.12 -16.94 17.32
C GLU A 964 17.74 -18.43 17.27
N VAL A 965 18.72 -19.29 17.59
CA VAL A 965 18.56 -20.75 17.60
C VAL A 965 18.43 -21.22 19.04
N VAL A 966 17.35 -21.93 19.32
CA VAL A 966 16.87 -22.26 20.66
C VAL A 966 16.74 -23.77 20.79
N PRO A 967 17.81 -24.48 21.24
CA PRO A 967 17.75 -25.91 21.50
C PRO A 967 17.02 -26.18 22.83
N PHE A 968 16.11 -27.15 22.83
CA PHE A 968 15.53 -27.68 24.06
C PHE A 968 16.48 -28.71 24.69
N ILE A 969 16.37 -28.91 26.01
CA ILE A 969 17.32 -29.71 26.80
C ILE A 969 16.67 -30.99 27.31
N LEU A 970 15.36 -30.96 27.54
CA LEU A 970 14.56 -32.13 27.95
C LEU A 970 13.97 -32.89 26.75
N GLU A 971 14.21 -32.40 25.54
CA GLU A 971 13.57 -32.80 24.28
C GLU A 971 14.60 -32.80 23.15
N LYS A 972 14.23 -33.28 21.97
CA LYS A 972 15.04 -33.10 20.75
C LYS A 972 14.82 -31.75 20.06
N THR A 973 13.69 -31.10 20.34
CA THR A 973 13.22 -29.93 19.59
C THR A 973 14.29 -28.83 19.49
N VAL A 974 14.53 -28.35 18.27
CA VAL A 974 15.24 -27.09 18.03
C VAL A 974 14.26 -26.09 17.45
N VAL A 975 14.26 -24.87 17.95
CA VAL A 975 13.40 -23.78 17.46
C VAL A 975 14.26 -22.63 16.92
N HIS A 976 13.90 -22.14 15.74
CA HIS A 976 14.57 -21.07 15.01
C HIS A 976 13.67 -19.84 14.96
N VAL A 977 14.02 -18.78 15.68
CA VAL A 977 13.20 -17.55 15.78
C VAL A 977 13.85 -16.42 15.00
N THR A 978 13.17 -15.91 13.97
CA THR A 978 13.65 -14.80 13.14
C THR A 978 12.70 -13.63 13.21
N TYR A 979 13.24 -12.44 13.49
CA TYR A 979 12.50 -11.18 13.53
C TYR A 979 12.83 -10.28 12.33
N GLN A 980 11.80 -9.88 11.59
CA GLN A 980 11.86 -8.80 10.61
C GLN A 980 10.94 -7.68 11.08
N LEU A 981 11.52 -6.72 11.82
CA LEU A 981 10.82 -5.62 12.49
C LEU A 981 10.10 -4.64 11.57
N VAL A 982 10.49 -4.57 10.29
CA VAL A 982 9.82 -3.81 9.23
C VAL A 982 10.05 -4.55 7.92
N GLU A 983 9.01 -5.17 7.38
CA GLU A 983 8.99 -5.76 6.05
C GLU A 983 9.05 -4.66 4.97
N ARG A 984 9.76 -4.89 3.85
CA ARG A 984 9.98 -3.88 2.79
C ARG A 984 8.73 -3.54 1.99
N LYS A 985 7.84 -4.51 1.73
CA LYS A 985 6.66 -4.36 0.88
C LYS A 985 5.41 -4.02 1.70
N THR A 986 5.28 -4.56 2.92
CA THR A 986 4.13 -4.31 3.80
C THR A 986 4.36 -3.17 4.81
N GLY A 987 5.59 -3.01 5.32
CA GLY A 987 5.92 -2.10 6.43
C GLY A 987 5.67 -2.69 7.83
N ASP A 988 5.03 -3.85 7.93
CA ASP A 988 4.66 -4.54 9.17
C ASP A 988 5.83 -5.31 9.79
N GLN A 989 5.64 -5.80 11.02
CA GLN A 989 6.53 -6.79 11.62
C GLN A 989 6.08 -8.21 11.27
N VAL A 990 7.04 -9.09 10.97
CA VAL A 990 6.85 -10.56 10.98
C VAL A 990 7.82 -11.25 11.93
N ILE A 991 7.29 -12.27 12.62
CA ILE A 991 8.02 -13.22 13.46
C ILE A 991 7.86 -14.59 12.79
N THR A 992 8.98 -15.20 12.39
CA THR A 992 8.99 -16.57 11.86
C THR A 992 9.60 -17.51 12.90
N ILE A 993 8.88 -18.58 13.23
CA ILE A 993 9.26 -19.60 14.20
C ILE A 993 9.32 -20.94 13.46
N GLY A 994 10.53 -21.42 13.13
CA GLY A 994 10.75 -22.76 12.57
C GLY A 994 10.98 -23.78 13.68
N PHE A 995 10.37 -24.95 13.56
CA PHE A 995 10.51 -26.08 14.49
C PHE A 995 11.16 -27.26 13.76
N SER A 996 12.16 -27.88 14.40
CA SER A 996 12.84 -29.11 13.95
C SER A 996 12.77 -30.18 15.04
N ASP A 997 12.49 -31.44 14.69
CA ASP A 997 12.21 -32.55 15.62
C ASP A 997 11.22 -32.18 16.75
N PRO A 998 10.05 -31.55 16.47
CA PRO A 998 9.17 -31.02 17.50
C PRO A 998 8.50 -32.11 18.33
N THR A 999 8.63 -32.02 19.66
CA THR A 999 7.89 -32.88 20.59
C THR A 999 6.38 -32.76 20.36
N PRO A 1000 5.65 -33.87 20.16
CA PRO A 1000 4.19 -33.87 20.05
C PRO A 1000 3.50 -33.37 21.32
N GLY A 1001 2.36 -32.69 21.17
CA GLY A 1001 1.60 -32.11 22.28
C GLY A 1001 1.27 -30.63 22.07
N ILE A 1002 1.01 -29.91 23.16
CA ILE A 1002 0.63 -28.48 23.10
C ILE A 1002 1.86 -27.61 23.33
N TRP A 1003 2.19 -26.79 22.34
CA TRP A 1003 3.16 -25.70 22.41
C TRP A 1003 2.42 -24.38 22.67
N THR A 1004 2.95 -23.55 23.58
CA THR A 1004 2.40 -22.21 23.86
C THR A 1004 3.43 -21.14 23.52
N ILE A 1005 3.10 -20.30 22.54
CA ILE A 1005 3.84 -19.08 22.20
C ILE A 1005 3.18 -17.93 22.96
N GLN A 1006 3.89 -17.34 23.91
CA GLN A 1006 3.42 -16.16 24.64
C GLN A 1006 3.83 -14.90 23.88
N LEU A 1007 2.87 -14.21 23.28
CA LEU A 1007 3.04 -12.93 22.59
C LEU A 1007 3.00 -11.78 23.61
N TYR A 1008 4.06 -10.99 23.68
CA TYR A 1008 4.17 -9.79 24.51
C TYR A 1008 4.02 -8.54 23.65
N GLY A 1009 3.16 -7.61 24.09
CA GLY A 1009 3.07 -6.28 23.49
C GLY A 1009 4.23 -5.40 23.97
N ASP A 1010 5.29 -5.27 23.18
CA ASP A 1010 6.42 -4.40 23.51
C ASP A 1010 6.04 -2.92 23.36
N PHE A 1011 5.23 -2.63 22.32
CA PHE A 1011 4.66 -1.34 21.99
C PHE A 1011 3.47 -1.60 21.04
N ILE A 1012 2.25 -1.27 21.48
CA ILE A 1012 1.01 -1.58 20.75
C ILE A 1012 0.20 -0.31 20.48
N VAL A 1013 -0.36 -0.24 19.27
CA VAL A 1013 -1.22 0.86 18.79
C VAL A 1013 -2.44 0.31 18.05
N ASP A 1014 -2.26 -0.62 17.11
CA ASP A 1014 -3.36 -1.28 16.39
C ASP A 1014 -3.87 -2.53 17.15
N GLY A 1015 -2.95 -3.27 17.78
CA GLY A 1015 -3.19 -4.46 18.58
C GLY A 1015 -3.40 -5.73 17.78
N ARG A 1016 -3.86 -5.67 16.52
CA ARG A 1016 -4.16 -6.88 15.76
C ARG A 1016 -2.88 -7.67 15.44
N TYR A 1017 -3.01 -8.99 15.46
CA TYR A 1017 -2.06 -9.91 14.87
C TYR A 1017 -2.80 -11.05 14.18
N ASP A 1018 -2.25 -11.54 13.08
CA ASP A 1018 -2.74 -12.70 12.33
C ASP A 1018 -1.57 -13.71 12.20
N ALA A 1019 -1.85 -15.00 12.41
CA ALA A 1019 -0.83 -16.05 12.52
C ALA A 1019 -1.23 -17.33 11.76
N TRP A 1020 -0.26 -17.88 11.02
CA TRP A 1020 -0.47 -19.02 10.12
C TRP A 1020 0.54 -20.16 10.37
N LEU A 1021 0.04 -21.38 10.22
CA LEU A 1021 0.80 -22.62 10.01
C LEU A 1021 0.89 -22.93 8.51
N PRO A 1022 1.76 -23.86 8.07
CA PRO A 1022 1.88 -24.21 6.65
C PRO A 1022 0.61 -24.92 6.16
N ARG A 1023 0.38 -24.84 4.84
CA ARG A 1023 -0.86 -25.34 4.22
C ARG A 1023 -1.08 -26.84 4.42
N LYS A 1024 -2.34 -27.27 4.33
CA LYS A 1024 -2.71 -28.70 4.40
C LYS A 1024 -1.92 -29.57 3.42
N GLY A 1025 -1.36 -30.66 3.94
CA GLY A 1025 -0.56 -31.64 3.20
C GLY A 1025 0.95 -31.42 3.28
N TRP A 1026 1.42 -30.33 3.88
CA TRP A 1026 2.84 -30.14 4.21
C TRP A 1026 3.15 -30.54 5.65
N ILE A 1027 2.24 -30.22 6.58
CA ILE A 1027 2.25 -30.66 7.99
C ILE A 1027 1.24 -31.79 8.24
N GLN A 1028 1.35 -32.47 9.38
CA GLN A 1028 0.41 -33.52 9.78
C GLN A 1028 -1.00 -32.97 10.02
N PRO A 1029 -2.09 -33.69 9.64
CA PRO A 1029 -3.48 -33.19 9.77
C PRO A 1029 -3.99 -32.87 11.18
N GLU A 1030 -3.23 -33.23 12.21
CA GLU A 1030 -3.56 -32.97 13.63
C GLU A 1030 -2.75 -31.81 14.23
N THR A 1031 -1.76 -31.27 13.50
CA THR A 1031 -0.97 -30.09 13.87
C THR A 1031 -1.76 -28.82 13.53
N GLN A 1032 -2.21 -28.09 14.55
CA GLN A 1032 -3.23 -27.04 14.39
C GLN A 1032 -3.26 -26.08 15.58
N PHE A 1033 -3.81 -24.88 15.40
CA PHE A 1033 -4.10 -23.98 16.54
C PHE A 1033 -5.29 -24.49 17.37
N LEU A 1034 -5.20 -24.33 18.70
CA LEU A 1034 -6.31 -24.69 19.61
C LEU A 1034 -7.46 -23.67 19.59
N GLN A 1035 -7.19 -22.43 19.15
CA GLN A 1035 -8.17 -21.35 19.03
C GLN A 1035 -8.16 -20.78 17.59
N PRO A 1036 -8.57 -21.57 16.58
CA PRO A 1036 -8.47 -21.18 15.19
C PRO A 1036 -9.56 -20.19 14.76
N ILE A 1037 -9.27 -19.37 13.76
CA ILE A 1037 -10.22 -18.43 13.15
C ILE A 1037 -10.39 -18.76 11.65
N PRO A 1038 -11.61 -19.07 11.18
CA PRO A 1038 -11.84 -19.51 9.79
C PRO A 1038 -11.81 -18.37 8.75
N PHE A 1039 -11.76 -17.12 9.21
CA PHE A 1039 -11.57 -15.91 8.41
C PHE A 1039 -10.08 -15.59 8.22
N THR A 1040 -9.74 -14.68 7.30
CA THR A 1040 -8.35 -14.39 6.89
C THR A 1040 -7.59 -15.62 6.37
N THR A 1041 -8.33 -16.62 5.84
CA THR A 1041 -7.77 -17.88 5.34
C THR A 1041 -7.53 -17.87 3.82
N ILE A 1042 -7.79 -16.76 3.12
CA ILE A 1042 -7.53 -16.62 1.67
C ILE A 1042 -6.03 -16.71 1.43
N THR A 1043 -5.62 -17.69 0.62
CA THR A 1043 -4.21 -18.04 0.41
C THR A 1043 -3.56 -17.15 -0.64
N VAL A 1044 -2.26 -16.85 -0.49
CA VAL A 1044 -1.44 -16.20 -1.52
C VAL A 1044 -1.43 -17.12 -2.77
N PRO A 1045 -1.66 -16.62 -4.00
CA PRO A 1045 -1.70 -15.21 -4.41
C PRO A 1045 -3.13 -14.64 -4.50
N GLY A 1046 -4.13 -15.37 -4.02
CA GLY A 1046 -5.55 -15.01 -4.07
C GLY A 1046 -5.93 -13.79 -3.23
N THR A 1047 -5.01 -13.20 -2.47
CA THR A 1047 -5.26 -11.92 -1.77
C THR A 1047 -5.11 -10.72 -2.70
N THR A 1048 -4.41 -10.84 -3.84
CA THR A 1048 -4.23 -9.72 -4.77
C THR A 1048 -5.54 -9.22 -5.40
N ILE A 1049 -5.68 -7.90 -5.50
CA ILE A 1049 -6.81 -7.24 -6.17
C ILE A 1049 -6.87 -7.51 -7.68
N GLY A 1050 -5.73 -7.90 -8.28
CA GLY A 1050 -5.56 -8.14 -9.72
C GLY A 1050 -5.93 -9.54 -10.23
N THR A 1051 -6.48 -10.42 -9.39
CA THR A 1051 -7.02 -11.73 -9.79
C THR A 1051 -8.51 -11.81 -9.48
N ILE A 1052 -9.24 -12.67 -10.20
CA ILE A 1052 -10.55 -13.18 -9.78
C ILE A 1052 -10.27 -14.36 -8.83
N THR A 1053 -10.43 -14.14 -7.54
CA THR A 1053 -10.26 -15.17 -6.50
C THR A 1053 -11.58 -15.89 -6.26
N VAL A 1054 -11.57 -17.21 -6.39
CA VAL A 1054 -12.79 -18.02 -6.43
C VAL A 1054 -12.86 -18.98 -5.25
N GLY A 1055 -13.88 -18.81 -4.40
CA GLY A 1055 -14.24 -19.80 -3.39
C GLY A 1055 -15.12 -20.91 -3.96
N ALA A 1056 -15.32 -21.99 -3.21
CA ALA A 1056 -16.07 -23.15 -3.67
C ALA A 1056 -17.42 -23.30 -2.95
N TYR A 1057 -18.45 -23.72 -3.69
CA TYR A 1057 -19.74 -24.14 -3.13
C TYR A 1057 -20.21 -25.47 -3.72
N ASN A 1058 -21.10 -26.15 -2.99
CA ASN A 1058 -21.79 -27.34 -3.44
C ASN A 1058 -23.06 -26.95 -4.20
N HIS A 1059 -23.06 -27.20 -5.50
CA HIS A 1059 -24.17 -26.91 -6.38
C HIS A 1059 -25.45 -27.73 -6.06
N LYS A 1060 -25.33 -28.94 -5.47
CA LYS A 1060 -26.48 -29.84 -5.23
C LYS A 1060 -27.45 -29.34 -4.18
N ASP A 1061 -26.92 -28.74 -3.11
CA ASP A 1061 -27.66 -28.25 -1.95
C ASP A 1061 -27.50 -26.74 -1.75
N SER A 1062 -26.69 -26.07 -2.59
CA SER A 1062 -26.33 -24.66 -2.49
C SER A 1062 -25.66 -24.28 -1.17
N SER A 1063 -24.94 -25.22 -0.53
CA SER A 1063 -24.11 -24.96 0.66
C SER A 1063 -22.69 -24.52 0.29
N LEU A 1064 -22.00 -23.84 1.21
CA LEU A 1064 -20.58 -23.46 1.02
C LEU A 1064 -19.70 -24.70 1.20
N TYR A 1065 -18.63 -24.85 0.40
CA TYR A 1065 -17.60 -25.83 0.71
C TYR A 1065 -16.93 -25.48 2.04
N LEU A 1066 -17.00 -26.37 3.03
CA LEU A 1066 -16.51 -26.09 4.39
C LEU A 1066 -15.02 -25.69 4.40
N GLY A 1067 -14.22 -26.31 3.54
CA GLY A 1067 -12.79 -26.00 3.38
C GLY A 1067 -12.52 -24.71 2.59
N SER A 1068 -13.50 -24.12 1.90
CA SER A 1068 -13.26 -22.88 1.15
C SER A 1068 -12.75 -21.80 2.09
N SER A 1069 -11.56 -21.31 1.79
CA SER A 1069 -10.95 -20.16 2.44
C SER A 1069 -11.82 -18.91 2.32
N ARG A 1070 -11.72 -18.03 3.31
CA ARG A 1070 -12.69 -16.96 3.61
C ARG A 1070 -11.95 -15.68 3.97
N GLY A 1071 -12.46 -14.55 3.49
CA GLY A 1071 -11.88 -13.24 3.74
C GLY A 1071 -12.13 -12.70 5.15
N LEU A 1072 -11.86 -11.41 5.40
CA LEU A 1072 -11.22 -10.48 4.45
C LEU A 1072 -9.73 -10.84 4.26
N THR A 1073 -9.02 -10.15 3.37
CA THR A 1073 -7.55 -10.14 3.41
C THR A 1073 -7.07 -9.44 4.69
N ARG A 1074 -5.77 -9.49 4.98
CA ARG A 1074 -5.18 -8.78 6.12
C ARG A 1074 -5.41 -7.27 6.02
N ASP A 1075 -5.27 -6.70 4.83
CA ASP A 1075 -5.58 -5.29 4.54
C ASP A 1075 -7.08 -4.98 4.30
N GLN A 1076 -7.95 -5.92 4.67
CA GLN A 1076 -9.42 -5.82 4.68
C GLN A 1076 -10.12 -5.76 3.30
N GLU A 1077 -9.44 -6.14 2.22
CA GLU A 1077 -10.06 -6.33 0.90
C GLU A 1077 -11.05 -7.50 0.88
N MET A 1078 -12.09 -7.37 0.07
CA MET A 1078 -13.21 -8.31 0.02
C MET A 1078 -12.86 -9.53 -0.85
N LYS A 1079 -12.61 -10.66 -0.20
CA LYS A 1079 -12.27 -11.94 -0.83
C LYS A 1079 -13.09 -13.10 -0.21
N PRO A 1080 -13.41 -14.18 -0.96
CA PRO A 1080 -13.21 -14.32 -2.40
C PRO A 1080 -14.04 -13.30 -3.19
N ASP A 1081 -13.74 -13.07 -4.46
CA ASP A 1081 -14.51 -12.13 -5.28
C ASP A 1081 -15.92 -12.70 -5.57
N LEU A 1082 -16.00 -14.01 -5.78
CA LEU A 1082 -17.24 -14.79 -5.91
C LEU A 1082 -16.99 -16.25 -5.52
N VAL A 1083 -18.04 -17.05 -5.44
CA VAL A 1083 -17.91 -18.51 -5.36
C VAL A 1083 -18.41 -19.20 -6.63
N ALA A 1084 -17.77 -20.30 -7.01
CA ALA A 1084 -18.18 -21.13 -8.13
C ALA A 1084 -18.32 -22.60 -7.69
N PRO A 1085 -18.97 -23.45 -8.51
CA PRO A 1085 -19.09 -24.87 -8.25
C PRO A 1085 -17.69 -25.50 -8.17
N GLY A 1086 -17.34 -25.99 -6.98
CA GLY A 1086 -16.04 -26.57 -6.67
C GLY A 1086 -16.08 -27.68 -5.63
N VAL A 1087 -17.28 -28.00 -5.13
CA VAL A 1087 -17.50 -29.33 -4.56
C VAL A 1087 -17.87 -30.24 -5.71
N ASP A 1088 -17.09 -31.31 -5.83
CA ASP A 1088 -17.43 -32.57 -6.48
C ASP A 1088 -17.41 -32.61 -8.03
N ILE A 1089 -16.93 -31.58 -8.73
CA ILE A 1089 -17.07 -31.46 -10.20
C ILE A 1089 -16.40 -32.60 -10.99
N GLU A 1090 -17.08 -33.08 -12.04
CA GLU A 1090 -16.59 -34.09 -12.97
C GLU A 1090 -15.58 -33.53 -14.00
N GLY A 1091 -14.60 -34.33 -14.38
CA GLY A 1091 -13.60 -33.98 -15.38
C GLY A 1091 -12.73 -35.17 -15.84
N PRO A 1092 -11.78 -34.93 -16.76
CA PRO A 1092 -10.87 -35.94 -17.28
C PRO A 1092 -9.86 -36.40 -16.22
N THR A 1093 -9.41 -37.65 -16.33
CA THR A 1093 -8.31 -38.23 -15.54
C THR A 1093 -7.30 -38.96 -16.41
N LEU A 1094 -6.10 -39.15 -15.87
CA LEU A 1094 -4.94 -39.71 -16.56
C LEU A 1094 -5.27 -41.06 -17.24
N GLY A 1095 -4.93 -41.20 -18.51
CA GLY A 1095 -5.19 -42.39 -19.31
C GLY A 1095 -6.54 -42.42 -20.02
N GLY A 1096 -7.22 -41.28 -20.15
CA GLY A 1096 -8.47 -41.16 -20.91
C GLY A 1096 -9.74 -41.58 -20.14
N GLY A 1097 -9.70 -41.54 -18.81
CA GLY A 1097 -10.83 -41.84 -17.93
C GLY A 1097 -11.58 -40.58 -17.47
N TYR A 1098 -12.72 -40.75 -16.82
CA TYR A 1098 -13.42 -39.67 -16.12
C TYR A 1098 -13.35 -39.88 -14.61
N GLY A 1099 -13.19 -38.77 -13.88
CA GLY A 1099 -13.06 -38.72 -12.43
C GLY A 1099 -13.52 -37.36 -11.93
N LYS A 1100 -13.58 -37.18 -10.61
CA LYS A 1100 -14.43 -36.14 -10.01
C LYS A 1100 -13.75 -35.56 -8.76
N MET A 1101 -13.79 -34.23 -8.57
CA MET A 1101 -12.79 -33.49 -7.78
C MET A 1101 -13.36 -32.26 -7.05
N THR A 1102 -12.84 -32.00 -5.84
CA THR A 1102 -13.36 -31.09 -4.83
C THR A 1102 -12.28 -30.17 -4.27
N GLY A 1103 -12.38 -28.88 -4.61
CA GLY A 1103 -11.43 -27.84 -4.28
C GLY A 1103 -11.78 -26.46 -4.85
N THR A 1104 -11.09 -25.43 -4.35
CA THR A 1104 -11.21 -24.05 -4.89
C THR A 1104 -10.44 -23.85 -6.20
N SER A 1105 -9.46 -24.72 -6.48
CA SER A 1105 -8.83 -24.95 -7.79
C SER A 1105 -9.85 -25.27 -8.88
N VAL A 1106 -10.76 -26.22 -8.60
CA VAL A 1106 -11.83 -26.64 -9.51
C VAL A 1106 -12.83 -25.50 -9.76
N ALA A 1107 -13.22 -24.78 -8.70
CA ALA A 1107 -14.06 -23.59 -8.80
C ALA A 1107 -13.41 -22.49 -9.67
N ALA A 1108 -12.11 -22.26 -9.49
CA ALA A 1108 -11.33 -21.33 -10.30
C ALA A 1108 -11.30 -21.76 -11.78
N ALA A 1109 -11.07 -23.04 -12.09
CA ALA A 1109 -11.08 -23.55 -13.46
C ALA A 1109 -12.45 -23.38 -14.13
N TYR A 1110 -13.55 -23.61 -13.40
CA TYR A 1110 -14.91 -23.36 -13.88
C TYR A 1110 -15.13 -21.87 -14.21
N THR A 1111 -14.64 -20.98 -13.33
CA THR A 1111 -14.69 -19.53 -13.54
C THR A 1111 -13.78 -19.09 -14.71
N ALA A 1112 -12.64 -19.75 -14.92
CA ALA A 1112 -11.75 -19.45 -16.04
C ALA A 1112 -12.41 -19.74 -17.40
N GLY A 1113 -13.16 -20.85 -17.51
CA GLY A 1113 -13.98 -21.11 -18.68
C GLY A 1113 -15.08 -20.05 -18.88
N ALA A 1114 -15.78 -19.64 -17.82
CA ALA A 1114 -16.74 -18.54 -17.88
C ALA A 1114 -16.10 -17.19 -18.30
N SER A 1115 -14.88 -16.90 -17.84
CA SER A 1115 -14.09 -15.76 -18.28
C SER A 1115 -13.67 -15.84 -19.75
N ALA A 1116 -13.43 -17.04 -20.30
CA ALA A 1116 -13.17 -17.20 -21.72
C ALA A 1116 -14.41 -16.88 -22.58
N LEU A 1117 -15.61 -17.25 -22.12
CA LEU A 1117 -16.86 -16.84 -22.78
C LEU A 1117 -17.06 -15.31 -22.74
N LEU A 1118 -16.65 -14.63 -21.65
CA LEU A 1118 -16.62 -13.17 -21.58
C LEU A 1118 -15.61 -12.54 -22.54
N LEU A 1119 -14.39 -13.09 -22.67
CA LEU A 1119 -13.38 -12.57 -23.61
C LEU A 1119 -13.75 -12.80 -25.08
N GLU A 1120 -14.44 -13.90 -25.39
CA GLU A 1120 -15.02 -14.14 -26.72
C GLU A 1120 -16.06 -13.06 -27.06
N TRP A 1121 -16.98 -12.77 -26.13
CA TRP A 1121 -17.99 -11.72 -26.31
C TRP A 1121 -17.39 -10.31 -26.36
N GLY A 1122 -16.52 -9.98 -25.41
CA GLY A 1122 -15.94 -8.65 -25.25
C GLY A 1122 -15.00 -8.31 -26.40
N ILE A 1123 -13.91 -9.06 -26.53
CA ILE A 1123 -12.80 -8.70 -27.41
C ILE A 1123 -13.03 -9.24 -28.83
N LEU A 1124 -13.35 -10.53 -28.97
CA LEU A 1124 -13.41 -11.17 -30.30
C LEU A 1124 -14.69 -10.80 -31.07
N LYS A 1125 -15.82 -10.61 -30.36
CA LYS A 1125 -17.08 -10.09 -30.92
C LYS A 1125 -17.24 -8.57 -30.76
N GLY A 1126 -16.24 -7.88 -30.19
CA GLY A 1126 -16.11 -6.41 -30.22
C GLY A 1126 -17.07 -5.63 -29.32
N ASN A 1127 -17.65 -6.24 -28.29
CA ASN A 1127 -18.58 -5.58 -27.36
C ASN A 1127 -17.87 -4.81 -26.24
N ASP A 1128 -16.69 -5.26 -25.80
CA ASP A 1128 -15.74 -4.53 -24.96
C ASP A 1128 -14.31 -4.98 -25.28
N VAL A 1129 -13.62 -4.20 -26.12
CA VAL A 1129 -12.27 -4.49 -26.61
C VAL A 1129 -11.17 -4.14 -25.60
N GLU A 1130 -11.51 -3.54 -24.45
CA GLU A 1130 -10.58 -3.15 -23.39
C GLU A 1130 -10.65 -4.09 -22.16
N MET A 1131 -11.33 -5.24 -22.28
CA MET A 1131 -11.54 -6.16 -21.17
C MET A 1131 -10.22 -6.71 -20.60
N ASP A 1132 -10.02 -6.51 -19.30
CA ASP A 1132 -8.92 -7.02 -18.48
C ASP A 1132 -9.48 -7.87 -17.31
N THR A 1133 -8.62 -8.28 -16.36
CA THR A 1133 -9.08 -9.04 -15.18
C THR A 1133 -10.06 -8.25 -14.31
N ARG A 1134 -9.90 -6.93 -14.17
CA ARG A 1134 -10.77 -6.08 -13.32
C ARG A 1134 -12.15 -5.85 -13.96
N LYS A 1135 -12.24 -5.62 -15.27
CA LYS A 1135 -13.52 -5.57 -15.99
C LYS A 1135 -14.23 -6.93 -15.98
N ALA A 1136 -13.53 -8.01 -16.30
CA ALA A 1136 -14.10 -9.37 -16.29
C ALA A 1136 -14.66 -9.73 -14.90
N LYS A 1137 -13.90 -9.44 -13.82
CA LYS A 1137 -14.36 -9.54 -12.44
C LYS A 1137 -15.67 -8.76 -12.23
N THR A 1138 -15.67 -7.49 -12.60
CA THR A 1138 -16.77 -6.54 -12.36
C THR A 1138 -18.09 -7.02 -12.98
N TYR A 1139 -18.04 -7.60 -14.18
CA TYR A 1139 -19.22 -8.18 -14.83
C TYR A 1139 -19.72 -9.45 -14.11
N LEU A 1140 -18.81 -10.36 -13.73
CA LEU A 1140 -19.18 -11.59 -13.00
C LEU A 1140 -19.76 -11.30 -11.61
N ILE A 1141 -19.17 -10.37 -10.84
CA ILE A 1141 -19.67 -10.01 -9.50
C ILE A 1141 -20.99 -9.24 -9.56
N ARG A 1142 -21.24 -8.44 -10.61
CA ARG A 1142 -22.55 -7.80 -10.85
C ARG A 1142 -23.63 -8.83 -11.18
N GLY A 1143 -23.31 -9.79 -12.04
CA GLY A 1143 -24.19 -10.89 -12.42
C GLY A 1143 -24.45 -11.95 -11.36
N ALA A 1144 -23.65 -12.02 -10.29
CA ALA A 1144 -23.70 -13.11 -9.33
C ALA A 1144 -25.10 -13.37 -8.72
N THR A 1145 -25.43 -14.65 -8.48
CA THR A 1145 -26.64 -15.04 -7.75
C THR A 1145 -26.44 -14.76 -6.26
N ARG A 1146 -27.44 -14.13 -5.62
CA ARG A 1146 -27.39 -13.69 -4.21
C ARG A 1146 -28.60 -14.21 -3.46
N LYS A 1147 -28.38 -14.87 -2.33
CA LYS A 1147 -29.42 -15.49 -1.51
C LYS A 1147 -30.11 -14.46 -0.63
N GLN A 1148 -31.44 -14.43 -0.62
CA GLN A 1148 -32.25 -13.38 0.02
C GLN A 1148 -32.06 -13.27 1.55
N ASN A 1149 -31.50 -14.30 2.19
CA ASN A 1149 -31.23 -14.37 3.62
C ASN A 1149 -29.77 -14.05 4.00
N LEU A 1150 -28.92 -13.65 3.05
CA LEU A 1150 -27.53 -13.26 3.27
C LEU A 1150 -27.30 -11.81 2.81
N VAL A 1151 -26.46 -11.07 3.53
CA VAL A 1151 -25.96 -9.76 3.11
C VAL A 1151 -24.78 -9.96 2.17
N TYR A 1152 -24.66 -9.11 1.14
CA TYR A 1152 -23.56 -9.17 0.17
C TYR A 1152 -22.92 -7.79 -0.03
N PRO A 1153 -21.61 -7.72 -0.34
CA PRO A 1153 -20.67 -8.85 -0.31
C PRO A 1153 -20.40 -9.36 1.12
N ASN A 1154 -19.92 -10.59 1.26
CA ASN A 1154 -19.51 -11.19 2.54
C ASN A 1154 -18.25 -12.05 2.40
N ARG A 1155 -17.66 -12.43 3.54
CA ARG A 1155 -16.34 -13.06 3.64
C ARG A 1155 -16.28 -14.48 3.07
N GLU A 1156 -17.44 -15.12 2.90
CA GLU A 1156 -17.57 -16.52 2.55
C GLU A 1156 -18.04 -16.73 1.10
N TRP A 1157 -19.01 -15.95 0.64
CA TRP A 1157 -19.62 -16.02 -0.69
C TRP A 1157 -19.11 -14.94 -1.65
N GLY A 1158 -18.27 -14.01 -1.18
CA GLY A 1158 -17.87 -12.83 -1.95
C GLY A 1158 -19.10 -11.99 -2.33
N TYR A 1159 -19.21 -11.64 -3.61
CA TYR A 1159 -20.38 -10.95 -4.16
C TYR A 1159 -21.54 -11.88 -4.57
N GLY A 1160 -21.39 -13.20 -4.47
CA GLY A 1160 -22.40 -14.20 -4.79
C GLY A 1160 -21.86 -15.43 -5.53
N GLU A 1161 -22.78 -16.29 -5.99
CA GLU A 1161 -22.47 -17.45 -6.82
C GLU A 1161 -22.28 -17.03 -8.29
N LEU A 1162 -21.31 -17.63 -8.97
CA LEU A 1162 -21.03 -17.42 -10.39
C LEU A 1162 -22.29 -17.63 -11.25
N ASN A 1163 -22.78 -16.57 -11.89
CA ASN A 1163 -23.91 -16.66 -12.81
C ASN A 1163 -23.63 -15.85 -14.07
N LEU A 1164 -23.06 -16.50 -15.08
CA LEU A 1164 -22.74 -15.89 -16.37
C LEU A 1164 -23.99 -15.42 -17.12
N LEU A 1165 -25.12 -16.14 -17.00
CA LEU A 1165 -26.37 -15.76 -17.67
C LEU A 1165 -26.88 -14.42 -17.17
N ARG A 1166 -26.93 -14.25 -15.84
CA ARG A 1166 -27.29 -12.98 -15.23
C ARG A 1166 -26.23 -11.90 -15.46
N SER A 1167 -24.95 -12.26 -15.55
CA SER A 1167 -23.88 -11.31 -15.95
C SER A 1167 -24.17 -10.66 -17.30
N PHE A 1168 -24.65 -11.42 -18.29
CA PHE A 1168 -25.08 -10.88 -19.59
C PHE A 1168 -26.47 -10.22 -19.60
N GLN A 1169 -27.32 -10.48 -18.59
CA GLN A 1169 -28.62 -9.80 -18.45
C GLN A 1169 -28.48 -8.43 -17.80
N GLU A 1170 -27.62 -8.28 -16.80
CA GLU A 1170 -27.36 -7.01 -16.09
C GLU A 1170 -26.50 -6.03 -16.94
N LEU A 1171 -26.20 -6.38 -18.20
CA LEU A 1171 -25.56 -5.55 -19.24
C LEU A 1171 -26.54 -5.03 -20.31
N ARG A 1172 -27.86 -5.17 -20.08
CA ARG A 1172 -28.95 -4.70 -20.98
C ARG A 1172 -29.77 -3.58 -20.37
#